data_AF-A0A0G1YNN5-F1
#
_entry.id   AF-A0A0G1YNN5-F1
#
_cell.length_a   1.000
_cell.length_b   1.000
_cell.length_c   1.000
_cell.angle_alpha   90.00
_cell.angle_beta   90.00
_cell.angle_gamma   90.00
#
_symmetry.space_group_name_H-M   'P 1'
#
loop_
_entity.id
_entity.type
_entity.pdbx_description
1 polymer ?
#
loop_
_entity_poly.entity_id
_entity_poly.type
_entity_poly.pdbx_seq_one_letter_code
_entity_poly.pdbx_strand_id
1 'polypeptide(L)'
;MFSQLNYTTISVLFLAAFLFEHALWKSPGVGALLAAVFFLFFGSHLGRRILPEEPRVWQTCWGGTLLLSALMILGTAIYYLAFLPPDLWVLVVLLTPVAVWLIHPHARHWRLPRLSLQHHRIPATTLALLSFGLILLVTALDLLRQTDIFDAVRSPWERIPPEVLWIAALLYLILVVLCWRGRERALTLPYTVLVALLTVGVAAVVYPLGFGFDSFLHQATESHIAEFGTIDPKPFYYIGQYVAVLFLHQGFHLPLVVVDRFLLPILAGVLLPLAFFFTASHLTKHRSSAFFAILSFFLLPLSTFIVTTPQGLANLWILLLILLSLPHLAGRGGLGLGGLTLLAMTSVAIHPLAGIPAVIYLALVTIRTWSTMKFERSRAPLFWIVSILGAFAIPVAFLVSSAVSGLTLSFDFAALAPAELFRSSNINLVFQSGFNTLLDFVYLLDANLLLMFIVVALFTSIKMRHLLPPTIILPLTMTVIVAINYVVLKSAVDFTFLIDYERSNYSARLVTLLFFFLVPYLILFFIWLHENTVRRGLLPKLLLTLILTAILTSQFYLHYPRRDNYETSHGFNTGTADILAVEQIHADAPPNYIVLANQQVAAAAVSTYGFARYYGDVFYYPIPTGGELYQYFLKMNTSPNRETARAAQDLAGVGTAYYVVNDYWWQAPRLIETAKSNADDWFALENGRVHVFRYDR
;
A
#
# COMPACT_ATOMS: atom_id res chain seq x y z
N MET A 1 -22.49 -2.48 35.94
CA MET A 1 -21.56 -3.08 36.92
C MET A 1 -20.70 -4.21 36.35
N PHE A 2 -21.24 -5.39 36.01
CA PHE A 2 -20.40 -6.54 35.55
C PHE A 2 -19.52 -6.28 34.30
N SER A 3 -20.00 -5.55 33.28
CA SER A 3 -19.14 -5.26 32.10
C SER A 3 -18.05 -4.22 32.38
N GLN A 4 -18.28 -3.32 33.34
CA GLN A 4 -17.30 -2.31 33.74
C GLN A 4 -16.21 -2.93 34.62
N LEU A 5 -16.58 -3.85 35.52
CA LEU A 5 -15.63 -4.59 36.34
C LEU A 5 -14.66 -5.40 35.46
N ASN A 6 -15.16 -6.02 34.40
CA ASN A 6 -14.34 -6.76 33.43
C ASN A 6 -13.43 -5.83 32.61
N TYR A 7 -13.90 -4.64 32.22
CA TYR A 7 -13.07 -3.66 31.52
C TYR A 7 -11.90 -3.21 32.38
N THR A 8 -12.19 -2.70 33.58
CA THR A 8 -11.17 -2.19 34.51
C THR A 8 -10.16 -3.28 34.87
N THR A 9 -10.62 -4.50 35.16
CA THR A 9 -9.70 -5.60 35.52
C THR A 9 -8.75 -5.95 34.39
N ILE A 10 -9.26 -6.12 33.16
CA ILE A 10 -8.42 -6.45 32.00
C ILE A 10 -7.49 -5.29 31.66
N SER A 11 -7.95 -4.04 31.77
CA SER A 11 -7.10 -2.86 31.58
C SER A 11 -5.95 -2.80 32.59
N VAL A 12 -6.21 -3.05 33.88
CA VAL A 12 -5.15 -3.07 34.91
C VAL A 12 -4.15 -4.20 34.64
N LEU A 13 -4.63 -5.40 34.31
CA LEU A 13 -3.76 -6.52 33.96
C LEU A 13 -2.91 -6.23 32.71
N PHE A 14 -3.53 -5.67 31.68
CA PHE A 14 -2.84 -5.25 30.45
C PHE A 14 -1.77 -4.21 30.77
N LEU A 15 -2.09 -3.15 31.52
CA LEU A 15 -1.14 -2.10 31.88
C LEU A 15 0.00 -2.62 32.75
N ALA A 16 -0.28 -3.52 33.69
CA ALA A 16 0.76 -4.16 34.50
C ALA A 16 1.70 -5.02 33.64
N ALA A 17 1.15 -5.83 32.73
CA ALA A 17 1.95 -6.63 31.80
C ALA A 17 2.75 -5.74 30.83
N PHE A 18 2.14 -4.65 30.34
CA PHE A 18 2.79 -3.67 29.47
C PHE A 18 3.95 -2.96 30.17
N LEU A 19 3.76 -2.47 31.40
CA LEU A 19 4.81 -1.83 32.17
C LEU A 19 5.93 -2.79 32.55
N PHE A 20 5.59 -4.04 32.89
CA PHE A 20 6.57 -5.10 33.14
C PHE A 20 7.39 -5.40 31.88
N GLU A 21 6.72 -5.57 30.74
CA GLU A 21 7.36 -5.77 29.45
C GLU A 21 8.28 -4.60 29.10
N HIS A 22 7.79 -3.37 29.28
CA HIS A 22 8.52 -2.17 28.90
C HIS A 22 9.74 -1.88 29.79
N ALA A 23 9.60 -2.10 31.11
CA ALA A 23 10.65 -1.81 32.08
C ALA A 23 11.69 -2.93 32.21
N LEU A 24 11.29 -4.21 32.09
CA LEU A 24 12.13 -5.34 32.49
C LEU A 24 12.42 -6.34 31.36
N TRP A 25 11.42 -6.74 30.58
CA TRP A 25 11.53 -7.95 29.74
C TRP A 25 11.93 -7.65 28.28
N LYS A 26 11.37 -6.61 27.65
CA LYS A 26 11.74 -6.10 26.30
C LYS A 26 11.86 -7.18 25.20
N SER A 27 10.97 -8.16 25.20
CA SER A 27 10.86 -9.20 24.18
C SER A 27 9.91 -8.81 23.05
N PRO A 28 10.37 -8.82 21.78
CA PRO A 28 9.51 -8.60 20.63
C PRO A 28 8.26 -9.49 20.58
N GLY A 29 8.36 -10.74 21.05
CA GLY A 29 7.24 -11.68 21.04
C GLY A 29 6.12 -11.28 22.02
N VAL A 30 6.49 -10.87 23.24
CA VAL A 30 5.54 -10.37 24.24
C VAL A 30 4.98 -9.02 23.80
N GLY A 31 5.84 -8.15 23.27
CA GLY A 31 5.45 -6.89 22.62
C GLY A 31 4.38 -7.07 21.54
N ALA A 32 4.57 -8.02 20.62
CA ALA A 32 3.61 -8.31 19.55
C ALA A 32 2.26 -8.80 20.10
N LEU A 33 2.29 -9.67 21.13
CA LEU A 33 1.08 -10.14 21.80
C LEU A 33 0.34 -8.98 22.48
N LEU A 34 1.06 -8.10 23.18
CA LEU A 34 0.47 -6.92 23.82
C LEU A 34 -0.08 -5.94 22.80
N ALA A 35 0.59 -5.71 21.67
CA ALA A 35 0.07 -4.88 20.58
C ALA A 35 -1.24 -5.46 20.01
N ALA A 36 -1.29 -6.78 19.79
CA ALA A 36 -2.50 -7.46 19.36
C ALA A 36 -3.63 -7.32 20.39
N VAL A 37 -3.34 -7.55 21.69
CA VAL A 37 -4.32 -7.35 22.77
C VAL A 37 -4.77 -5.90 22.82
N PHE A 38 -3.88 -4.93 22.65
CA PHE A 38 -4.20 -3.50 22.66
C PHE A 38 -5.24 -3.16 21.59
N PHE A 39 -4.97 -3.50 20.32
CA PHE A 39 -5.90 -3.20 19.23
C PHE A 39 -7.18 -4.03 19.29
N LEU A 40 -7.12 -5.32 19.65
CA LEU A 40 -8.31 -6.16 19.75
C LEU A 40 -9.19 -5.76 20.93
N PHE A 41 -8.62 -5.59 22.12
CA PHE A 41 -9.39 -5.30 23.32
C PHE A 41 -9.91 -3.87 23.34
N PHE A 42 -9.03 -2.87 23.24
CA PHE A 42 -9.45 -1.46 23.28
C PHE A 42 -10.20 -1.06 22.01
N GLY A 43 -9.78 -1.58 20.85
CA GLY A 43 -10.53 -1.42 19.61
C GLY A 43 -11.95 -1.99 19.71
N SER A 44 -12.16 -3.18 20.29
CA SER A 44 -13.52 -3.72 20.47
C SER A 44 -14.43 -2.84 21.33
N HIS A 45 -13.88 -2.17 22.34
CA HIS A 45 -14.65 -1.26 23.20
C HIS A 45 -14.98 0.04 22.48
N LEU A 46 -14.03 0.61 21.73
CA LEU A 46 -14.28 1.75 20.87
C LEU A 46 -15.33 1.42 19.79
N GLY A 47 -15.20 0.27 19.14
CA GLY A 47 -16.11 -0.17 18.10
C GLY A 47 -17.54 -0.40 18.57
N ARG A 48 -17.77 -0.85 19.82
CA ARG A 48 -19.13 -0.94 20.39
C ARG A 48 -19.86 0.40 20.42
N ARG A 49 -19.13 1.51 20.53
CA ARG A 49 -19.72 2.85 20.51
C ARG A 49 -20.02 3.34 19.10
N ILE A 50 -19.09 3.09 18.18
CA ILE A 50 -19.16 3.61 16.81
C ILE A 50 -20.07 2.75 15.93
N LEU A 51 -20.11 1.44 16.18
CA LEU A 51 -20.88 0.43 15.45
C LEU A 51 -21.76 -0.40 16.41
N PRO A 52 -22.70 0.23 17.14
CA PRO A 52 -23.47 -0.44 18.18
C PRO A 52 -24.38 -1.54 17.63
N GLU A 53 -24.79 -1.43 16.37
CA GLU A 53 -25.69 -2.38 15.70
C GLU A 53 -24.94 -3.57 15.10
N GLU A 54 -23.61 -3.48 14.99
CA GLU A 54 -22.81 -4.51 14.34
C GLU A 54 -22.39 -5.65 15.30
N PRO A 55 -22.22 -6.88 14.78
CA PRO A 55 -21.56 -7.97 15.50
C PRO A 55 -20.19 -7.61 16.09
N ARG A 56 -19.82 -8.29 17.19
CA ARG A 56 -18.54 -8.08 17.91
C ARG A 56 -17.30 -8.16 17.03
N VAL A 57 -17.29 -9.02 16.00
CA VAL A 57 -16.16 -9.15 15.08
C VAL A 57 -15.92 -7.84 14.33
N TRP A 58 -16.99 -7.20 13.84
CA TRP A 58 -16.90 -5.91 13.14
C TRP A 58 -16.60 -4.76 14.08
N GLN A 59 -17.18 -4.76 15.29
CA GLN A 59 -16.82 -3.80 16.33
C GLN A 59 -15.33 -3.89 16.66
N THR A 60 -14.78 -5.09 16.78
CA THR A 60 -13.36 -5.31 17.09
C THR A 60 -12.47 -4.86 15.94
N CYS A 61 -12.76 -5.32 14.71
CA CYS A 61 -11.98 -4.99 13.52
C CYS A 61 -11.95 -3.48 13.27
N TRP A 62 -13.12 -2.86 13.07
CA TRP A 62 -13.19 -1.44 12.71
C TRP A 62 -12.90 -0.52 13.88
N GLY A 63 -13.21 -0.92 15.11
CA GLY A 63 -12.79 -0.18 16.30
C GLY A 63 -11.27 -0.16 16.46
N GLY A 64 -10.58 -1.28 16.18
CA GLY A 64 -9.11 -1.33 16.14
C GLY A 64 -8.52 -0.47 15.04
N THR A 65 -9.09 -0.52 13.83
CA THR A 65 -8.68 0.35 12.70
C THR A 65 -8.85 1.83 13.04
N LEU A 66 -9.96 2.22 13.67
CA LEU A 66 -10.21 3.62 14.05
C LEU A 66 -9.33 4.08 15.21
N LEU A 67 -8.98 3.18 16.13
CA LEU A 67 -7.98 3.45 17.16
C LEU A 67 -6.61 3.75 16.51
N LEU A 68 -6.17 2.91 15.57
CA LEU A 68 -4.94 3.14 14.82
C LEU A 68 -5.00 4.46 14.00
N SER A 69 -6.14 4.77 13.39
CA SER A 69 -6.38 6.06 12.73
C SER A 69 -6.21 7.25 13.68
N ALA A 70 -6.82 7.18 14.87
CA ALA A 70 -6.69 8.25 15.86
C ALA A 70 -5.24 8.43 16.32
N LEU A 71 -4.50 7.32 16.50
CA LEU A 71 -3.08 7.34 16.84
C LEU A 71 -2.24 8.01 15.75
N MET A 72 -2.45 7.66 14.48
CA MET A 72 -1.75 8.28 13.36
C MET A 72 -2.04 9.78 13.25
N ILE A 73 -3.30 10.19 13.32
CA ILE A 73 -3.67 11.61 13.25
C ILE A 73 -3.06 12.39 14.42
N LEU A 74 -3.17 11.88 15.64
CA LEU A 74 -2.65 12.55 16.83
C LEU A 74 -1.11 12.60 16.81
N GLY A 75 -0.44 11.50 16.48
CA GLY A 75 1.01 11.45 16.37
C GLY A 75 1.52 12.38 15.26
N THR A 76 0.84 12.45 14.12
CA THR A 76 1.19 13.42 13.06
C THR A 76 1.03 14.86 13.56
N ALA A 77 -0.04 15.18 14.29
CA ALA A 77 -0.21 16.51 14.87
C ALA A 77 0.90 16.85 15.87
N ILE A 78 1.24 15.92 16.77
CA ILE A 78 2.33 16.10 17.75
C ILE A 78 3.67 16.26 17.04
N TYR A 79 3.95 15.48 16.00
CA TYR A 79 5.18 15.57 15.21
C TYR A 79 5.41 16.98 14.66
N TYR A 80 4.38 17.64 14.11
CA TYR A 80 4.55 19.02 13.62
C TYR A 80 4.64 20.05 14.74
N LEU A 81 3.91 19.86 15.85
CA LEU A 81 3.90 20.79 16.97
C LEU A 81 5.17 20.70 17.84
N ALA A 82 5.82 19.53 17.88
CA ALA A 82 6.96 19.25 18.75
C ALA A 82 7.88 18.16 18.14
N PHE A 83 8.13 17.08 18.88
CA PHE A 83 8.93 15.90 18.51
C PHE A 83 8.25 14.64 19.09
N LEU A 84 8.68 13.45 18.66
CA LEU A 84 8.15 12.15 19.06
C LEU A 84 9.14 11.39 19.95
N PRO A 85 9.25 11.71 21.26
CA PRO A 85 10.14 10.96 22.15
C PRO A 85 9.60 9.55 22.42
N PRO A 86 10.46 8.56 22.75
CA PRO A 86 10.01 7.21 23.11
C PRO A 86 8.96 7.17 24.23
N ASP A 87 9.11 8.03 25.24
CA ASP A 87 8.20 8.12 26.40
C ASP A 87 6.78 8.55 26.01
N LEU A 88 6.60 9.22 24.88
CA LEU A 88 5.29 9.60 24.37
C LEU A 88 4.43 8.37 24.12
N TRP A 89 5.00 7.30 23.56
CA TRP A 89 4.23 6.09 23.23
C TRP A 89 3.82 5.32 24.47
N VAL A 90 4.66 5.31 25.51
CA VAL A 90 4.30 4.78 26.82
C VAL A 90 3.09 5.54 27.37
N LEU A 91 3.15 6.87 27.37
CA LEU A 91 2.04 7.72 27.81
C LEU A 91 0.76 7.46 27.01
N VAL A 92 0.86 7.34 25.68
CA VAL A 92 -0.28 7.04 24.81
C VAL A 92 -0.91 5.68 25.16
N VAL A 93 -0.11 4.63 25.39
CA VAL A 93 -0.62 3.31 25.81
C VAL A 93 -1.28 3.39 27.20
N LEU A 94 -0.70 4.12 28.15
CA LEU A 94 -1.25 4.32 29.49
C LEU A 94 -2.58 5.09 29.48
N LEU A 95 -2.71 6.09 28.61
CA LEU A 95 -3.91 6.94 28.51
C LEU A 95 -5.04 6.32 27.67
N THR A 96 -4.72 5.39 26.77
CA THR A 96 -5.73 4.77 25.89
C THR A 96 -6.88 4.10 26.65
N PRO A 97 -6.64 3.30 27.72
CA PRO A 97 -7.74 2.75 28.52
C PRO A 97 -8.65 3.83 29.09
N VAL A 98 -8.09 4.94 29.58
CA VAL A 98 -8.89 6.05 30.13
C VAL A 98 -9.70 6.72 29.03
N ALA A 99 -9.08 7.03 27.89
CA ALA A 99 -9.77 7.63 26.75
C ALA A 99 -10.90 6.75 26.22
N VAL A 100 -10.66 5.44 26.04
CA VAL A 100 -11.67 4.48 25.60
C VAL A 100 -12.78 4.31 26.64
N TRP A 101 -12.46 4.34 27.93
CA TRP A 101 -13.44 4.30 29.01
C TRP A 101 -14.34 5.54 29.04
N LEU A 102 -13.78 6.74 28.86
CA LEU A 102 -14.54 8.00 28.80
C LEU A 102 -15.52 8.03 27.62
N ILE A 103 -15.15 7.38 26.51
CA ILE A 103 -16.00 7.22 25.32
C ILE A 103 -16.99 6.05 25.49
N HIS A 104 -16.73 5.13 26.43
CA HIS A 104 -17.55 3.95 26.66
C HIS A 104 -18.90 4.35 27.28
N PRO A 105 -20.03 4.07 26.61
CA PRO A 105 -21.33 4.41 27.18
C PRO A 105 -21.57 3.62 28.47
N HIS A 106 -22.16 4.26 29.49
CA HIS A 106 -22.79 3.55 30.60
C HIS A 106 -23.91 2.67 30.00
N ALA A 107 -23.75 1.35 30.13
CA ALA A 107 -24.44 0.38 29.28
C ALA A 107 -25.97 0.52 29.32
N ARG A 108 -26.60 0.59 28.14
CA ARG A 108 -27.94 0.02 27.95
C ARG A 108 -27.86 -1.46 28.34
N HIS A 109 -28.70 -1.90 29.26
CA HIS A 109 -28.80 -3.31 29.65
C HIS A 109 -29.05 -4.17 28.42
N TRP A 110 -28.01 -4.88 27.96
CA TRP A 110 -28.13 -5.81 26.86
C TRP A 110 -28.32 -7.23 27.39
N ARG A 111 -29.37 -7.89 26.92
CA ARG A 111 -29.61 -9.32 27.11
C ARG A 111 -28.61 -10.05 26.23
N LEU A 112 -27.73 -10.87 26.82
CA LEU A 112 -26.96 -11.86 26.06
C LEU A 112 -27.93 -12.54 25.08
N PRO A 113 -27.67 -12.51 23.75
CA PRO A 113 -28.39 -13.39 22.86
C PRO A 113 -28.16 -14.79 23.43
N ARG A 114 -29.22 -15.54 23.72
CA ARG A 114 -29.07 -16.96 24.02
C ARG A 114 -28.29 -17.53 22.84
N LEU A 115 -27.02 -17.86 23.06
CA LEU A 115 -26.23 -18.65 22.14
C LEU A 115 -26.96 -19.99 22.08
N SER A 116 -27.95 -20.09 21.19
CA SER A 116 -28.41 -21.40 20.77
C SER A 116 -27.19 -22.00 20.08
N LEU A 117 -26.45 -22.83 20.81
CA LEU A 117 -25.49 -23.77 20.26
C LEU A 117 -26.27 -24.81 19.44
N GLN A 118 -26.94 -24.35 18.38
CA GLN A 118 -27.32 -25.23 17.31
C GLN A 118 -25.99 -25.71 16.73
N HIS A 119 -25.71 -26.99 16.95
CA HIS A 119 -24.51 -27.66 16.48
C HIS A 119 -24.60 -27.71 14.96
N HIS A 120 -24.14 -26.65 14.29
CA HIS A 120 -23.98 -26.66 12.85
C HIS A 120 -22.85 -27.63 12.51
N ARG A 121 -23.21 -28.81 12.00
CA ARG A 121 -22.24 -29.82 11.60
C ARG A 121 -21.56 -29.36 10.31
N ILE A 122 -20.27 -29.04 10.41
CA ILE A 122 -19.45 -28.69 9.26
C ILE A 122 -19.34 -29.93 8.36
N PRO A 123 -19.66 -29.83 7.05
CA PRO A 123 -19.52 -30.96 6.14
C PRO A 123 -18.07 -31.46 6.08
N ALA A 124 -17.86 -32.78 6.12
CA ALA A 124 -16.53 -33.39 6.01
C ALA A 124 -15.77 -32.93 4.76
N THR A 125 -16.48 -32.70 3.66
CA THR A 125 -15.87 -32.17 2.42
C THR A 125 -15.34 -30.74 2.57
N THR A 126 -15.99 -29.89 3.38
CA THR A 126 -15.48 -28.53 3.65
C THR A 126 -14.21 -28.62 4.50
N LEU A 127 -14.20 -29.48 5.53
CA LEU A 127 -13.01 -29.70 6.36
C LEU A 127 -11.86 -30.25 5.53
N ALA A 128 -12.10 -31.26 4.68
CA ALA A 128 -11.09 -31.81 3.80
C ALA A 128 -10.49 -30.76 2.84
N LEU A 129 -11.34 -29.94 2.20
CA LEU A 129 -10.88 -28.84 1.33
C LEU A 129 -10.05 -27.80 2.09
N LEU A 130 -10.47 -27.44 3.30
CA LEU A 130 -9.74 -26.48 4.13
C LEU A 130 -8.40 -27.06 4.60
N SER A 131 -8.38 -28.30 5.09
CA SER A 131 -7.13 -28.97 5.49
C SER A 131 -6.16 -29.06 4.32
N PHE A 132 -6.65 -29.44 3.13
CA PHE A 132 -5.84 -29.47 1.92
C PHE A 132 -5.34 -28.07 1.53
N GLY A 133 -6.20 -27.05 1.57
CA GLY A 133 -5.82 -25.66 1.33
C GLY A 133 -4.79 -25.13 2.33
N LEU A 134 -4.89 -25.51 3.61
CA LEU A 134 -3.91 -25.14 4.63
C LEU A 134 -2.55 -25.84 4.42
N ILE A 135 -2.56 -27.11 4.00
CA ILE A 135 -1.32 -27.81 3.61
C ILE A 135 -0.67 -27.07 2.44
N LEU A 136 -1.43 -26.76 1.39
CA LEU A 136 -0.94 -26.00 0.23
C LEU A 136 -0.39 -24.62 0.62
N LEU A 137 -1.05 -23.92 1.54
CA LEU A 137 -0.60 -22.63 2.04
C LEU A 137 0.75 -22.75 2.76
N VAL A 138 0.89 -23.76 3.63
CA VAL A 138 2.15 -24.04 4.33
C VAL A 138 3.25 -24.40 3.33
N THR A 139 2.96 -25.23 2.33
CA THR A 139 3.90 -25.58 1.26
C THR A 139 4.33 -24.34 0.47
N ALA A 140 3.41 -23.44 0.11
CA ALA A 140 3.76 -22.21 -0.58
C ALA A 140 4.67 -21.32 0.27
N LEU A 141 4.35 -21.15 1.56
CA LEU A 141 5.17 -20.35 2.48
C LEU A 141 6.55 -20.96 2.70
N ASP A 142 6.66 -22.29 2.76
CA ASP A 142 7.93 -23.00 2.88
C ASP A 142 8.81 -22.79 1.64
N LEU A 143 8.25 -22.92 0.43
CA LEU A 143 8.95 -22.63 -0.83
C LEU A 143 9.43 -21.18 -0.91
N LEU A 144 8.59 -20.23 -0.50
CA LEU A 144 8.96 -18.81 -0.48
C LEU A 144 10.08 -18.54 0.53
N ARG A 145 10.00 -19.11 1.74
CA ARG A 145 11.04 -18.93 2.77
C ARG A 145 12.38 -19.55 2.39
N GLN A 146 12.38 -20.59 1.57
CA GLN A 146 13.61 -21.18 1.04
C GLN A 146 14.24 -20.35 -0.09
N THR A 147 13.57 -19.29 -0.54
CA THR A 147 14.00 -18.41 -1.63
C THR A 147 14.39 -17.04 -1.08
N ASP A 148 15.56 -16.92 -0.45
CA ASP A 148 16.11 -15.62 -0.07
C ASP A 148 16.78 -14.93 -1.27
N ILE A 149 16.33 -13.71 -1.57
CA ILE A 149 16.85 -12.89 -2.67
C ILE A 149 17.77 -11.80 -2.13
N PHE A 150 19.07 -12.07 -2.20
CA PHE A 150 20.15 -11.12 -1.84
C PHE A 150 20.76 -10.40 -3.06
N ASP A 151 20.50 -10.91 -4.25
CA ASP A 151 21.03 -10.36 -5.50
C ASP A 151 20.13 -9.22 -6.02
N ALA A 152 20.70 -8.30 -6.79
CA ALA A 152 19.94 -7.31 -7.53
C ALA A 152 19.24 -7.98 -8.73
N VAL A 153 17.93 -8.20 -8.63
CA VAL A 153 17.05 -8.76 -9.66
C VAL A 153 15.89 -7.82 -9.97
N ARG A 154 15.24 -7.99 -11.11
CA ARG A 154 14.11 -7.14 -11.54
C ARG A 154 12.76 -7.68 -11.08
N SER A 155 12.69 -8.99 -10.87
CA SER A 155 11.47 -9.70 -10.57
C SER A 155 11.71 -10.81 -9.55
N PRO A 156 10.83 -10.97 -8.54
CA PRO A 156 10.89 -12.11 -7.64
C PRO A 156 10.71 -13.44 -8.39
N TRP A 157 9.99 -13.44 -9.51
CA TRP A 157 9.75 -14.62 -10.34
C TRP A 157 11.02 -15.16 -11.02
N GLU A 158 12.12 -14.40 -11.02
CA GLU A 158 13.42 -14.90 -11.50
C GLU A 158 14.05 -15.92 -10.53
N ARG A 159 13.64 -15.90 -9.26
CA ARG A 159 14.21 -16.75 -8.20
C ARG A 159 13.18 -17.67 -7.56
N ILE A 160 11.92 -17.25 -7.50
CA ILE A 160 10.84 -18.07 -6.93
C ILE A 160 10.53 -19.26 -7.86
N PRO A 161 10.45 -20.49 -7.31
CA PRO A 161 10.07 -21.67 -8.09
C PRO A 161 8.68 -21.52 -8.74
N PRO A 162 8.50 -21.87 -10.03
CA PRO A 162 7.21 -21.77 -10.72
C PRO A 162 6.05 -22.55 -10.06
N GLU A 163 6.37 -23.56 -9.25
CA GLU A 163 5.44 -24.35 -8.44
C GLU A 163 4.57 -23.48 -7.53
N VAL A 164 5.07 -22.33 -7.07
CA VAL A 164 4.31 -21.38 -6.25
C VAL A 164 3.07 -20.87 -7.00
N LEU A 165 3.14 -20.65 -8.31
CA LEU A 165 2.00 -20.22 -9.12
C LEU A 165 0.94 -21.33 -9.26
N TRP A 166 1.38 -22.58 -9.41
CA TRP A 166 0.47 -23.73 -9.45
C TRP A 166 -0.22 -23.97 -8.12
N ILE A 167 0.52 -23.84 -7.01
CA ILE A 167 -0.05 -23.92 -5.66
C ILE A 167 -1.04 -22.77 -5.44
N ALA A 168 -0.71 -21.55 -5.85
CA ALA A 168 -1.62 -20.41 -5.78
C ALA A 168 -2.91 -20.66 -6.59
N ALA A 169 -2.82 -21.23 -7.79
CA ALA A 169 -4.00 -21.61 -8.58
C ALA A 169 -4.92 -22.59 -7.83
N LEU A 170 -4.35 -23.60 -7.17
CA LEU A 170 -5.11 -24.54 -6.34
C LEU A 170 -5.72 -23.88 -5.11
N LEU A 171 -4.99 -22.97 -4.44
CA LEU A 171 -5.51 -22.20 -3.31
C LEU A 171 -6.72 -21.34 -3.73
N TYR A 172 -6.63 -20.66 -4.88
CA TYR A 172 -7.74 -19.89 -5.45
C TYR A 172 -8.90 -20.78 -5.87
N LEU A 173 -8.66 -21.94 -6.46
CA LEU A 173 -9.71 -22.90 -6.81
C LEU A 173 -10.50 -23.32 -5.56
N ILE A 174 -9.80 -23.70 -4.49
CA ILE A 174 -10.42 -24.06 -3.20
C ILE A 174 -11.21 -22.87 -2.65
N LEU A 175 -10.64 -21.67 -2.69
CA LEU A 175 -11.29 -20.45 -2.22
C LEU A 175 -12.60 -20.18 -2.98
N VAL A 176 -12.58 -20.23 -4.32
CA VAL A 176 -13.77 -20.03 -5.15
C VAL A 176 -14.85 -21.07 -4.81
N VAL A 177 -14.48 -22.34 -4.66
CA VAL A 177 -15.40 -23.43 -4.27
C VAL A 177 -16.00 -23.20 -2.87
N LEU A 178 -15.21 -22.74 -1.91
CA LEU A 178 -15.71 -22.41 -0.57
C LEU A 178 -16.66 -21.21 -0.60
N CYS A 179 -16.33 -20.17 -1.36
CA CYS A 179 -17.17 -18.99 -1.54
C CYS A 179 -18.52 -19.32 -2.20
N TRP A 180 -18.55 -20.24 -3.16
CA TRP A 180 -19.80 -20.78 -3.72
C TRP A 180 -20.72 -21.39 -2.67
N ARG A 181 -20.16 -22.15 -1.72
CA ARG A 181 -20.94 -22.80 -0.67
C ARG A 181 -21.54 -21.77 0.28
N GLY A 182 -20.74 -20.80 0.73
CA GLY A 182 -21.21 -19.65 1.52
C GLY A 182 -21.88 -19.97 2.86
N ARG A 183 -21.78 -21.22 3.35
CA ARG A 183 -22.39 -21.69 4.60
C ARG A 183 -21.43 -21.63 5.79
N GLU A 184 -20.16 -21.95 5.58
CA GLU A 184 -19.16 -22.15 6.65
C GLU A 184 -18.36 -20.88 6.97
N ARG A 185 -19.07 -19.82 7.37
CA ARG A 185 -18.51 -18.47 7.56
C ARG A 185 -17.27 -18.40 8.44
N ALA A 186 -17.24 -19.21 9.50
CA ALA A 186 -16.18 -19.19 10.50
C ALA A 186 -14.86 -19.75 9.96
N LEU A 187 -14.90 -20.39 8.78
CA LEU A 187 -13.75 -21.04 8.16
C LEU A 187 -13.38 -20.38 6.83
N THR A 188 -14.37 -20.03 5.99
CA THR A 188 -14.10 -19.42 4.68
C THR A 188 -13.43 -18.05 4.82
N LEU A 189 -13.89 -17.19 5.72
CA LEU A 189 -13.34 -15.84 5.86
C LEU A 189 -11.89 -15.84 6.37
N PRO A 190 -11.52 -16.59 7.44
CA PRO A 190 -10.11 -16.75 7.81
C PRO A 190 -9.25 -17.34 6.70
N TYR A 191 -9.77 -18.33 5.96
CA TYR A 191 -9.04 -18.88 4.81
C TYR A 191 -8.81 -17.83 3.72
N THR A 192 -9.79 -16.98 3.42
CA THR A 192 -9.61 -15.85 2.50
C THR A 192 -8.53 -14.89 2.99
N VAL A 193 -8.51 -14.55 4.28
CA VAL A 193 -7.47 -13.69 4.88
C VAL A 193 -6.08 -14.33 4.74
N LEU A 194 -5.95 -15.62 4.98
CA LEU A 194 -4.69 -16.35 4.82
C LEU A 194 -4.20 -16.36 3.37
N VAL A 195 -5.10 -16.61 2.41
CA VAL A 195 -4.77 -16.52 0.98
C VAL A 195 -4.38 -15.10 0.61
N ALA A 196 -5.10 -14.08 1.09
CA ALA A 196 -4.77 -12.67 0.85
C ALA A 196 -3.38 -12.29 1.41
N LEU A 197 -3.04 -12.75 2.61
CA LEU A 197 -1.71 -12.56 3.21
C LEU A 197 -0.60 -13.19 2.35
N LEU A 198 -0.81 -14.38 1.79
CA LEU A 198 0.12 -14.96 0.81
C LEU A 198 0.21 -14.08 -0.45
N THR A 199 -0.93 -13.66 -1.00
CA THR A 199 -1.01 -12.88 -2.24
C THR A 199 -0.21 -11.58 -2.17
N VAL A 200 -0.29 -10.84 -1.06
CA VAL A 200 0.42 -9.55 -0.88
C VAL A 200 1.75 -9.68 -0.13
N GLY A 201 2.04 -10.85 0.45
CA GLY A 201 3.19 -11.04 1.34
C GLY A 201 4.47 -11.54 0.68
N VAL A 202 4.47 -11.89 -0.62
CA VAL A 202 5.63 -12.53 -1.27
C VAL A 202 6.89 -11.68 -1.13
N ALA A 203 6.82 -10.39 -1.48
CA ALA A 203 7.98 -9.50 -1.44
C ALA A 203 8.53 -9.34 -0.01
N ALA A 204 7.65 -9.24 0.99
CA ALA A 204 8.05 -9.14 2.40
C ALA A 204 8.73 -10.41 2.94
N VAL A 205 8.46 -11.58 2.33
CA VAL A 205 9.06 -12.86 2.72
C VAL A 205 10.40 -13.10 2.01
N VAL A 206 10.47 -12.89 0.69
CA VAL A 206 11.62 -13.31 -0.13
C VAL A 206 12.76 -12.29 -0.20
N TYR A 207 12.53 -11.03 0.18
CA TYR A 207 13.56 -9.98 0.19
C TYR A 207 13.99 -9.66 1.64
N PRO A 208 14.94 -10.42 2.22
CA PRO A 208 15.35 -10.22 3.60
C PRO A 208 16.05 -8.89 3.86
N LEU A 209 16.64 -8.25 2.84
CA LEU A 209 17.25 -6.91 2.96
C LEU A 209 16.21 -5.79 2.84
N GLY A 210 15.17 -5.99 2.04
CA GLY A 210 14.22 -4.94 1.64
C GLY A 210 13.89 -5.05 0.16
N PHE A 211 12.70 -4.57 -0.22
CA PHE A 211 12.23 -4.61 -1.60
C PHE A 211 12.24 -3.21 -2.22
N GLY A 212 12.83 -3.08 -3.41
CA GLY A 212 13.05 -1.79 -4.07
C GLY A 212 14.04 -0.90 -3.30
N PHE A 213 14.06 0.39 -3.62
CA PHE A 213 14.94 1.37 -2.95
C PHE A 213 14.19 2.17 -1.86
N ASP A 214 12.90 2.45 -2.04
CA ASP A 214 12.09 3.29 -1.14
C ASP A 214 12.09 2.78 0.31
N SER A 215 12.03 1.46 0.51
CA SER A 215 12.00 0.86 1.85
C SER A 215 13.22 1.25 2.70
N PHE A 216 14.40 1.34 2.10
CA PHE A 216 15.63 1.74 2.79
C PHE A 216 15.60 3.21 3.22
N LEU A 217 15.09 4.12 2.38
CA LEU A 217 14.97 5.54 2.72
C LEU A 217 13.96 5.76 3.86
N HIS A 218 12.84 5.05 3.83
CA HIS A 218 11.84 5.11 4.89
C HIS A 218 12.37 4.56 6.20
N GLN A 219 13.00 3.38 6.20
CA GLN A 219 13.57 2.78 7.40
C GLN A 219 14.67 3.62 8.02
N ALA A 220 15.54 4.25 7.21
CA ALA A 220 16.55 5.19 7.71
C ALA A 220 15.92 6.44 8.34
N THR A 221 14.89 6.99 7.71
CA THR A 221 14.14 8.14 8.24
C THR A 221 13.44 7.79 9.55
N GLU A 222 12.77 6.63 9.60
CA GLU A 222 12.09 6.12 10.80
C GLU A 222 13.09 5.86 11.92
N SER A 223 14.27 5.31 11.62
CA SER A 223 15.34 5.08 12.59
C SER A 223 15.86 6.42 13.15
N HIS A 224 16.05 7.42 12.29
CA HIS A 224 16.45 8.76 12.70
C HIS A 224 15.39 9.42 13.60
N ILE A 225 14.11 9.36 13.23
CA ILE A 225 13.03 9.89 14.09
C ILE A 225 12.91 9.09 15.39
N ALA A 226 13.16 7.78 15.38
CA ALA A 226 13.16 6.98 16.59
C ALA A 226 14.24 7.43 17.58
N GLU A 227 15.41 7.83 17.09
CA GLU A 227 16.53 8.28 17.91
C GLU A 227 16.39 9.74 18.35
N PHE A 228 16.08 10.65 17.41
CA PHE A 228 16.11 12.10 17.63
C PHE A 228 14.72 12.72 17.84
N GLY A 229 13.63 11.96 17.66
CA GLY A 229 12.26 12.41 17.78
C GLY A 229 11.74 13.26 16.61
N THR A 230 12.60 13.67 15.67
CA THR A 230 12.23 14.48 14.51
C THR A 230 13.29 14.37 13.40
N ILE A 231 12.95 14.78 12.18
CA ILE A 231 13.90 15.07 11.10
C ILE A 231 13.55 16.42 10.46
N ASP A 232 14.57 17.22 10.12
CA ASP A 232 14.42 18.51 9.46
C ASP A 232 15.00 18.48 8.02
N PRO A 233 14.34 19.11 7.04
CA PRO A 233 13.03 19.77 7.15
C PRO A 233 11.89 18.74 7.29
N LYS A 234 10.87 19.06 8.09
CA LYS A 234 9.68 18.20 8.27
C LYS A 234 8.88 18.11 6.97
N PRO A 235 8.83 16.96 6.28
CA PRO A 235 8.04 16.83 5.05
C PRO A 235 6.54 16.94 5.38
N PHE A 236 5.71 17.45 4.46
CA PHE A 236 4.24 17.53 4.63
C PHE A 236 3.50 16.20 4.38
N TYR A 237 4.24 15.11 4.24
CA TYR A 237 3.74 13.80 3.86
C TYR A 237 4.51 12.70 4.61
N TYR A 238 3.98 11.48 4.60
CA TYR A 238 4.55 10.23 5.15
C TYR A 238 4.44 10.06 6.67
N ILE A 239 4.28 11.15 7.42
CA ILE A 239 4.32 11.13 8.89
C ILE A 239 3.33 10.15 9.51
N GLY A 240 2.12 10.01 8.97
CA GLY A 240 1.14 9.03 9.46
C GLY A 240 1.66 7.59 9.43
N GLN A 241 2.40 7.18 8.39
CA GLN A 241 3.06 5.87 8.36
C GLN A 241 4.13 5.80 9.45
N TYR A 242 5.02 6.78 9.51
CA TYR A 242 6.13 6.78 10.46
C TYR A 242 5.62 6.69 11.91
N VAL A 243 4.54 7.41 12.23
CA VAL A 243 3.85 7.31 13.51
C VAL A 243 3.38 5.88 13.81
N ALA A 244 2.79 5.19 12.84
CA ALA A 244 2.35 3.81 13.04
C ALA A 244 3.54 2.86 13.28
N VAL A 245 4.64 3.02 12.54
CA VAL A 245 5.87 2.24 12.71
C VAL A 245 6.50 2.51 14.07
N LEU A 246 6.71 3.78 14.42
CA LEU A 246 7.31 4.21 15.69
C LEU A 246 6.47 3.78 16.89
N PHE A 247 5.15 3.88 16.82
CA PHE A 247 4.27 3.42 17.89
C PHE A 247 4.44 1.92 18.17
N LEU A 248 4.53 1.10 17.11
CA LEU A 248 4.75 -0.34 17.24
C LEU A 248 6.19 -0.65 17.69
N HIS A 249 7.19 0.07 17.16
CA HIS A 249 8.59 -0.12 17.49
C HIS A 249 8.91 0.28 18.93
N GLN A 250 8.62 1.53 19.32
CA GLN A 250 8.98 2.09 20.62
C GLN A 250 7.93 1.78 21.71
N GLY A 251 6.65 1.69 21.33
CA GLY A 251 5.59 1.32 22.27
C GLY A 251 5.64 -0.14 22.67
N PHE A 252 5.93 -1.05 21.72
CA PHE A 252 5.86 -2.50 21.93
C PHE A 252 7.18 -3.25 21.65
N HIS A 253 8.32 -2.56 21.56
CA HIS A 253 9.64 -3.19 21.37
C HIS A 253 9.74 -4.12 20.14
N LEU A 254 8.98 -3.83 19.09
CA LEU A 254 9.07 -4.59 17.84
C LEU A 254 10.27 -4.09 17.01
N PRO A 255 11.02 -4.96 16.31
CA PRO A 255 12.12 -4.52 15.46
C PRO A 255 11.60 -3.60 14.34
N LEU A 256 12.19 -2.40 14.21
CA LEU A 256 11.73 -1.36 13.28
C LEU A 256 11.59 -1.88 11.84
N VAL A 257 12.63 -2.53 11.33
CA VAL A 257 12.67 -3.10 9.97
C VAL A 257 11.57 -4.15 9.75
N VAL A 258 11.24 -4.95 10.79
CA VAL A 258 10.17 -5.96 10.70
C VAL A 258 8.81 -5.28 10.68
N VAL A 259 8.61 -4.26 11.51
CA VAL A 259 7.37 -3.48 11.52
C VAL A 259 7.16 -2.83 10.17
N ASP A 260 8.12 -2.04 9.67
CA ASP A 260 8.02 -1.40 8.36
C ASP A 260 7.71 -2.42 7.27
N ARG A 261 8.52 -3.47 7.12
CA ARG A 261 8.35 -4.47 6.06
C ARG A 261 6.98 -5.13 6.02
N PHE A 262 6.41 -5.47 7.18
CA PHE A 262 5.18 -6.25 7.27
C PHE A 262 3.92 -5.41 7.55
N LEU A 263 4.04 -4.14 7.91
CA LEU A 263 2.90 -3.29 8.31
C LEU A 263 1.81 -3.29 7.23
N LEU A 264 2.12 -2.88 6.01
CA LEU A 264 1.12 -2.76 4.95
C LEU A 264 0.63 -4.13 4.44
N PRO A 265 1.49 -5.11 4.12
CA PRO A 265 1.01 -6.42 3.68
C PRO A 265 0.07 -7.10 4.68
N ILE A 266 0.38 -7.03 5.98
CA ILE A 266 -0.50 -7.58 7.03
C ILE A 266 -1.81 -6.81 7.10
N LEU A 267 -1.75 -5.48 7.19
CA LEU A 267 -2.97 -4.67 7.28
C LEU A 267 -3.87 -4.83 6.05
N ALA A 268 -3.31 -4.83 4.84
CA ALA A 268 -4.07 -5.03 3.61
C ALA A 268 -4.65 -6.45 3.52
N GLY A 269 -3.83 -7.48 3.78
CA GLY A 269 -4.25 -8.89 3.74
C GLY A 269 -5.34 -9.24 4.77
N VAL A 270 -5.39 -8.53 5.89
CA VAL A 270 -6.44 -8.70 6.92
C VAL A 270 -7.64 -7.79 6.66
N LEU A 271 -7.43 -6.47 6.56
CA LEU A 271 -8.52 -5.49 6.56
C LEU A 271 -9.32 -5.49 5.25
N LEU A 272 -8.70 -5.73 4.10
CA LEU A 272 -9.41 -5.66 2.82
C LEU A 272 -10.42 -6.81 2.63
N PRO A 273 -10.06 -8.11 2.80
CA PRO A 273 -11.06 -9.18 2.71
C PRO A 273 -12.22 -8.98 3.70
N LEU A 274 -11.92 -8.48 4.90
CA LEU A 274 -12.91 -8.14 5.92
C LEU A 274 -13.81 -6.98 5.49
N ALA A 275 -13.26 -5.91 4.90
CA ALA A 275 -14.01 -4.77 4.38
C ALA A 275 -14.93 -5.19 3.22
N PHE A 276 -14.40 -5.94 2.25
CA PHE A 276 -15.17 -6.46 1.12
C PHE A 276 -16.34 -7.33 1.59
N PHE A 277 -16.11 -8.25 2.54
CA PHE A 277 -17.19 -9.06 3.09
C PHE A 277 -18.19 -8.22 3.87
N PHE A 278 -17.73 -7.31 4.72
CA PHE A 278 -18.57 -6.40 5.49
C PHE A 278 -19.51 -5.64 4.57
N THR A 279 -18.97 -4.96 3.56
CA THR A 279 -19.71 -4.21 2.55
C THR A 279 -20.68 -5.09 1.77
N ALA A 280 -20.21 -6.19 1.19
CA ALA A 280 -21.06 -7.08 0.39
C ALA A 280 -22.23 -7.63 1.23
N SER A 281 -21.96 -7.98 2.49
CA SER A 281 -22.97 -8.52 3.40
C SER A 281 -24.06 -7.53 3.80
N HIS A 282 -23.79 -6.23 3.65
CA HIS A 282 -24.78 -5.17 3.77
C HIS A 282 -25.51 -4.91 2.45
N LEU A 283 -24.88 -5.10 1.29
CA LEU A 283 -25.48 -4.82 -0.01
C LEU A 283 -26.43 -5.93 -0.52
N THR A 284 -26.24 -7.18 -0.11
CA THR A 284 -27.17 -8.29 -0.45
C THR A 284 -27.82 -8.91 0.78
N LYS A 285 -29.03 -9.46 0.60
CA LYS A 285 -29.71 -10.30 1.60
C LYS A 285 -29.14 -11.73 1.65
N HIS A 286 -28.53 -12.18 0.56
CA HIS A 286 -28.02 -13.54 0.41
C HIS A 286 -26.56 -13.62 0.86
N ARG A 287 -26.32 -14.28 2.00
CA ARG A 287 -24.99 -14.40 2.59
C ARG A 287 -23.98 -15.11 1.70
N SER A 288 -24.40 -16.12 0.93
CA SER A 288 -23.54 -16.79 -0.04
C SER A 288 -23.07 -15.86 -1.17
N SER A 289 -23.96 -14.97 -1.64
CA SER A 289 -23.58 -13.93 -2.61
C SER A 289 -22.57 -12.94 -2.03
N ALA A 290 -22.67 -12.62 -0.73
CA ALA A 290 -21.69 -11.77 -0.07
C ALA A 290 -20.30 -12.44 0.02
N PHE A 291 -20.24 -13.75 0.31
CA PHE A 291 -18.98 -14.52 0.28
C PHE A 291 -18.39 -14.59 -1.12
N PHE A 292 -19.22 -14.88 -2.12
CA PHE A 292 -18.77 -14.90 -3.51
C PHE A 292 -18.22 -13.53 -3.95
N ALA A 293 -18.82 -12.44 -3.48
CA ALA A 293 -18.35 -11.09 -3.77
C ALA A 293 -16.98 -10.75 -3.17
N ILE A 294 -16.51 -11.47 -2.14
CA ILE A 294 -15.16 -11.27 -1.62
C ILE A 294 -14.10 -11.58 -2.68
N LEU A 295 -14.38 -12.48 -3.64
CA LEU A 295 -13.44 -12.81 -4.72
C LEU A 295 -13.07 -11.60 -5.57
N SER A 296 -13.92 -10.57 -5.63
CA SER A 296 -13.62 -9.32 -6.33
C SER A 296 -12.42 -8.55 -5.74
N PHE A 297 -12.07 -8.78 -4.48
CA PHE A 297 -10.87 -8.22 -3.86
C PHE A 297 -9.59 -8.57 -4.63
N PHE A 298 -9.48 -9.83 -5.07
CA PHE A 298 -8.31 -10.33 -5.79
C PHE A 298 -8.21 -9.86 -7.25
N LEU A 299 -9.16 -9.01 -7.71
CA LEU A 299 -9.08 -8.33 -9.00
C LEU A 299 -8.56 -6.90 -8.89
N LEU A 300 -8.34 -6.40 -7.67
CA LEU A 300 -7.72 -5.10 -7.46
C LEU A 300 -6.24 -5.14 -7.90
N PRO A 301 -5.66 -4.00 -8.30
CA PRO A 301 -4.21 -3.88 -8.47
C PRO A 301 -3.52 -3.92 -7.10
N LEU A 302 -3.34 -5.12 -6.53
CA LEU A 302 -2.78 -5.31 -5.19
C LEU A 302 -1.27 -5.03 -5.12
N SER A 303 -0.62 -4.71 -6.24
CA SER A 303 0.79 -4.29 -6.30
C SER A 303 1.11 -3.11 -5.38
N THR A 304 0.15 -2.21 -5.12
CA THR A 304 0.34 -1.11 -4.18
C THR A 304 0.43 -1.53 -2.70
N PHE A 305 0.17 -2.81 -2.39
CA PHE A 305 0.12 -3.34 -1.02
C PHE A 305 1.20 -4.39 -0.71
N ILE A 306 2.09 -4.70 -1.67
CA ILE A 306 3.11 -5.74 -1.50
C ILE A 306 4.33 -5.29 -0.66
N VAL A 307 4.50 -3.97 -0.52
CA VAL A 307 5.59 -3.33 0.22
C VAL A 307 5.04 -2.11 0.94
N THR A 308 5.44 -1.91 2.20
CA THR A 308 5.04 -0.73 2.96
C THR A 308 5.64 0.52 2.34
N THR A 309 4.75 1.39 1.86
CA THR A 309 5.07 2.73 1.38
C THR A 309 3.99 3.68 1.87
N PRO A 310 4.30 4.98 2.04
CA PRO A 310 3.29 5.92 2.51
C PRO A 310 2.10 6.02 1.57
N GLN A 311 2.35 5.98 0.26
CA GLN A 311 1.28 5.93 -0.73
C GLN A 311 0.43 4.66 -0.59
N GLY A 312 1.05 3.49 -0.43
CA GLY A 312 0.35 2.21 -0.25
C GLY A 312 -0.51 2.18 1.01
N LEU A 313 0.00 2.72 2.12
CA LEU A 313 -0.76 2.84 3.36
C LEU A 313 -1.91 3.84 3.20
N ALA A 314 -1.71 5.01 2.60
CA ALA A 314 -2.81 5.95 2.35
C ALA A 314 -3.88 5.36 1.39
N ASN A 315 -3.43 4.59 0.39
CA ASN A 315 -4.28 3.83 -0.53
C ASN A 315 -5.18 2.83 0.21
N LEU A 316 -4.66 2.15 1.23
CA LEU A 316 -5.46 1.26 2.06
C LEU A 316 -6.57 2.04 2.79
N TRP A 317 -6.25 3.19 3.39
CA TRP A 317 -7.24 3.97 4.15
C TRP A 317 -8.33 4.60 3.27
N ILE A 318 -8.00 5.11 2.08
CA ILE A 318 -9.03 5.59 1.15
C ILE A 318 -9.90 4.43 0.64
N LEU A 319 -9.34 3.25 0.38
CA LEU A 319 -10.14 2.09 -0.03
C LEU A 319 -11.07 1.62 1.11
N LEU A 320 -10.59 1.62 2.36
CA LEU A 320 -11.45 1.36 3.53
C LEU A 320 -12.54 2.43 3.67
N LEU A 321 -12.23 3.71 3.47
CA LEU A 321 -13.24 4.78 3.45
C LEU A 321 -14.33 4.52 2.40
N ILE A 322 -13.94 4.13 1.18
CA ILE A 322 -14.88 3.81 0.09
C ILE A 322 -15.74 2.60 0.46
N LEU A 323 -15.14 1.51 0.94
CA LEU A 323 -15.87 0.27 1.25
C LEU A 323 -16.82 0.45 2.44
N LEU A 324 -16.35 1.07 3.52
CA LEU A 324 -17.10 1.22 4.76
C LEU A 324 -18.15 2.34 4.70
N SER A 325 -18.07 3.27 3.74
CA SER A 325 -19.14 4.24 3.48
C SER A 325 -20.35 3.62 2.80
N LEU A 326 -20.19 2.52 2.04
CA LEU A 326 -21.28 1.96 1.23
C LEU A 326 -22.49 1.49 2.02
N PRO A 327 -22.36 0.78 3.17
CA PRO A 327 -23.53 0.47 4.00
C PRO A 327 -24.26 1.73 4.47
N HIS A 328 -23.52 2.78 4.80
CA HIS A 328 -24.08 4.07 5.21
C HIS A 328 -24.82 4.76 4.04
N LEU A 329 -24.20 4.82 2.86
CA LEU A 329 -24.81 5.34 1.64
C LEU A 329 -26.03 4.52 1.21
N ALA A 330 -26.03 3.21 1.45
CA ALA A 330 -27.14 2.31 1.17
C ALA A 330 -28.30 2.45 2.18
N GLY A 331 -28.15 3.22 3.25
CA GLY A 331 -29.12 3.32 4.34
C GLY A 331 -29.26 2.04 5.15
N ARG A 332 -28.20 1.21 5.22
CA ARG A 332 -28.20 -0.12 5.85
C ARG A 332 -27.28 -0.20 7.07
N GLY A 333 -27.08 0.90 7.79
CA GLY A 333 -26.19 0.97 8.95
C GLY A 333 -24.73 1.18 8.57
N GLY A 334 -23.82 0.55 9.31
CA GLY A 334 -22.37 0.70 9.13
C GLY A 334 -21.78 1.96 9.77
N LEU A 335 -20.64 2.40 9.24
CA LEU A 335 -19.83 3.44 9.86
C LEU A 335 -20.46 4.83 9.65
N GLY A 336 -20.73 5.54 10.74
CA GLY A 336 -21.23 6.91 10.69
C GLY A 336 -20.17 7.92 10.21
N LEU A 337 -20.60 9.15 9.92
CA LEU A 337 -19.74 10.22 9.40
C LEU A 337 -18.47 10.44 10.24
N GLY A 338 -18.55 10.40 11.58
CA GLY A 338 -17.37 10.58 12.43
C GLY A 338 -16.28 9.53 12.21
N GLY A 339 -16.65 8.26 12.02
CA GLY A 339 -15.69 7.21 11.69
C GLY A 339 -15.11 7.37 10.28
N LEU A 340 -15.96 7.76 9.31
CA LEU A 340 -15.51 8.07 7.95
C LEU A 340 -14.55 9.27 7.92
N THR A 341 -14.78 10.29 8.77
CA THR A 341 -13.86 11.43 8.95
C THR A 341 -12.50 10.97 9.44
N LEU A 342 -12.42 10.08 10.44
CA LEU A 342 -11.14 9.56 10.90
C LEU A 342 -10.39 8.84 9.78
N LEU A 343 -11.06 8.01 8.96
CA LEU A 343 -10.41 7.32 7.84
C LEU A 343 -9.87 8.31 6.80
N ALA A 344 -10.65 9.33 6.43
CA ALA A 344 -10.22 10.35 5.47
C ALA A 344 -9.04 11.18 5.99
N MET A 345 -9.10 11.64 7.24
CA MET A 345 -8.03 12.43 7.86
C MET A 345 -6.75 11.60 8.07
N THR A 346 -6.89 10.29 8.29
CA THR A 346 -5.73 9.40 8.34
C THR A 346 -5.05 9.30 6.98
N SER A 347 -5.82 9.18 5.89
CA SER A 347 -5.25 9.19 4.53
C SER A 347 -4.49 10.49 4.25
N VAL A 348 -5.00 11.64 4.71
CA VAL A 348 -4.29 12.94 4.65
C VAL A 348 -2.99 12.93 5.46
N ALA A 349 -3.03 12.44 6.69
CA ALA A 349 -1.86 12.38 7.57
C ALA A 349 -0.73 11.49 7.01
N ILE A 350 -1.09 10.49 6.19
CA ILE A 350 -0.13 9.59 5.55
C ILE A 350 0.35 10.16 4.21
N HIS A 351 -0.54 10.48 3.27
CA HIS A 351 -0.11 10.92 1.93
C HIS A 351 -1.17 11.79 1.21
N PRO A 352 -0.82 13.00 0.72
CA PRO A 352 -1.78 13.94 0.12
C PRO A 352 -2.43 13.43 -1.16
N LEU A 353 -1.70 12.66 -1.98
CA LEU A 353 -2.24 12.12 -3.26
C LEU A 353 -3.47 11.23 -3.08
N ALA A 354 -3.56 10.48 -1.98
CA ALA A 354 -4.77 9.74 -1.59
C ALA A 354 -5.65 10.54 -0.61
N GLY A 355 -5.05 11.35 0.26
CA GLY A 355 -5.75 12.16 1.25
C GLY A 355 -6.70 13.20 0.65
N ILE A 356 -6.27 13.91 -0.40
CA ILE A 356 -7.09 14.93 -1.09
C ILE A 356 -8.35 14.28 -1.68
N PRO A 357 -8.27 13.21 -2.50
CA PRO A 357 -9.46 12.48 -2.94
C PRO A 357 -10.32 11.94 -1.80
N ALA A 358 -9.73 11.50 -0.68
CA ALA A 358 -10.48 11.01 0.48
C ALA A 358 -11.33 12.13 1.14
N VAL A 359 -10.77 13.33 1.29
CA VAL A 359 -11.50 14.49 1.85
C VAL A 359 -12.60 14.96 0.89
N ILE A 360 -12.33 15.01 -0.42
CA ILE A 360 -13.34 15.36 -1.42
C ILE A 360 -14.49 14.34 -1.37
N TYR A 361 -14.17 13.04 -1.35
CA TYR A 361 -15.18 12.00 -1.26
C TYR A 361 -16.01 12.10 0.03
N LEU A 362 -15.37 12.31 1.18
CA LEU A 362 -16.05 12.54 2.46
C LEU A 362 -16.98 13.77 2.40
N ALA A 363 -16.54 14.86 1.76
CA ALA A 363 -17.36 16.05 1.59
C ALA A 363 -18.61 15.73 0.75
N LEU A 364 -18.46 15.00 -0.36
CA LEU A 364 -19.60 14.57 -1.18
C LEU A 364 -20.56 13.64 -0.43
N VAL A 365 -20.04 12.68 0.34
CA VAL A 365 -20.82 11.80 1.21
C VAL A 365 -21.60 12.62 2.23
N THR A 366 -20.94 13.58 2.89
CA THR A 366 -21.56 14.46 3.89
C THR A 366 -22.68 15.29 3.27
N ILE A 367 -22.43 15.96 2.14
CA ILE A 367 -23.43 16.79 1.45
C ILE A 367 -24.69 15.98 1.09
N ARG A 368 -24.53 14.73 0.64
CA ARG A 368 -25.66 13.87 0.22
C ARG A 368 -26.40 13.21 1.37
N THR A 369 -25.74 12.98 2.50
CA THR A 369 -26.34 12.29 3.67
C THR A 369 -26.84 13.24 4.75
N TRP A 370 -26.47 14.53 4.67
CA TRP A 370 -26.92 15.56 5.62
C TRP A 370 -28.44 15.73 5.55
N SER A 371 -29.17 15.42 6.62
CA SER A 371 -30.65 15.36 6.62
C SER A 371 -31.39 16.64 7.08
N THR A 372 -30.72 17.77 7.35
CA THR A 372 -31.40 18.95 7.90
C THR A 372 -32.18 19.71 6.81
N MET A 373 -33.49 19.89 7.02
CA MET A 373 -34.45 20.49 6.07
C MET A 373 -34.09 21.92 5.62
N LYS A 374 -33.32 22.68 6.40
CA LYS A 374 -32.99 24.09 6.10
C LYS A 374 -32.07 24.30 4.88
N PHE A 375 -31.36 23.28 4.43
CA PHE A 375 -30.32 23.41 3.39
C PHE A 375 -30.60 22.60 2.12
N GLU A 376 -31.82 22.07 1.94
CA GLU A 376 -32.11 21.16 0.81
C GLU A 376 -31.89 21.82 -0.57
N ARG A 377 -32.21 23.12 -0.69
CA ARG A 377 -31.97 23.91 -1.93
C ARG A 377 -30.49 24.16 -2.23
N SER A 378 -29.61 24.22 -1.22
CA SER A 378 -28.18 24.51 -1.41
C SER A 378 -27.32 23.25 -1.60
N ARG A 379 -27.86 22.05 -1.38
CA ARG A 379 -27.12 20.78 -1.52
C ARG A 379 -26.63 20.53 -2.94
N ALA A 380 -27.47 20.75 -3.95
CA ALA A 380 -27.09 20.49 -5.33
C ALA A 380 -26.01 21.46 -5.86
N PRO A 381 -26.11 22.79 -5.65
CA PRO A 381 -25.03 23.71 -5.99
C PRO A 381 -23.72 23.36 -5.26
N LEU A 382 -23.78 23.11 -3.94
CA LEU A 382 -22.60 22.78 -3.14
C LEU A 382 -21.93 21.48 -3.63
N PHE A 383 -22.72 20.47 -3.96
CA PHE A 383 -22.24 19.21 -4.54
C PHE A 383 -21.44 19.46 -5.83
N TRP A 384 -21.97 20.28 -6.75
CA TRP A 384 -21.29 20.60 -7.99
C TRP A 384 -20.05 21.46 -7.78
N ILE A 385 -20.10 22.44 -6.88
CA ILE A 385 -18.92 23.25 -6.52
C ILE A 385 -17.79 22.35 -6.01
N VAL A 386 -18.07 21.47 -5.04
CA VAL A 386 -17.07 20.53 -4.51
C VAL A 386 -16.56 19.57 -5.59
N SER A 387 -17.44 19.11 -6.49
CA SER A 387 -17.04 18.22 -7.58
C SER A 387 -16.11 18.91 -8.58
N ILE A 388 -16.42 20.15 -8.97
CA ILE A 388 -15.60 20.95 -9.90
C ILE A 388 -14.26 21.29 -9.28
N LEU A 389 -14.25 21.79 -8.03
CA LEU A 389 -13.00 22.07 -7.31
C LEU A 389 -12.16 20.80 -7.13
N GLY A 390 -12.82 19.68 -6.81
CA GLY A 390 -12.17 18.38 -6.66
C GLY A 390 -11.51 17.89 -7.95
N ALA A 391 -12.08 18.19 -9.13
CA ALA A 391 -11.55 17.78 -10.43
C ALA A 391 -10.18 18.39 -10.77
N PHE A 392 -9.82 19.49 -10.10
CA PHE A 392 -8.53 20.18 -10.28
C PHE A 392 -7.69 20.22 -9.01
N ALA A 393 -8.13 19.59 -7.92
CA ALA A 393 -7.49 19.70 -6.62
C ALA A 393 -6.06 19.17 -6.59
N ILE A 394 -5.75 18.08 -7.30
CA ILE A 394 -4.40 17.51 -7.30
C ILE A 394 -3.42 18.36 -8.14
N PRO A 395 -3.72 18.75 -9.39
CA PRO A 395 -2.89 19.71 -10.12
C PRO A 395 -2.63 21.00 -9.35
N VAL A 396 -3.67 21.55 -8.69
CA VAL A 396 -3.52 22.73 -7.83
C VAL A 396 -2.61 22.46 -6.62
N ALA A 397 -2.70 21.28 -6.01
CA ALA A 397 -1.81 20.92 -4.91
C ALA A 397 -0.35 20.82 -5.36
N PHE A 398 -0.06 20.28 -6.55
CA PHE A 398 1.29 20.28 -7.12
C PHE A 398 1.79 21.69 -7.42
N LEU A 399 0.93 22.57 -7.96
CA LEU A 399 1.26 23.98 -8.18
C LEU A 399 1.68 24.67 -6.88
N VAL A 400 0.87 24.52 -5.82
CA VAL A 400 1.16 25.11 -4.51
C VAL A 400 2.44 24.52 -3.94
N SER A 401 2.61 23.19 -3.99
CA SER A 401 3.82 22.54 -3.49
C SER A 401 5.08 23.00 -4.22
N SER A 402 5.02 23.14 -5.55
CA SER A 402 6.14 23.60 -6.36
C SER A 402 6.52 25.04 -6.02
N ALA A 403 5.52 25.92 -5.86
CA ALA A 403 5.74 27.31 -5.48
C ALA A 403 6.37 27.45 -4.09
N VAL A 404 5.95 26.61 -3.13
CA VAL A 404 6.52 26.60 -1.77
C VAL A 404 7.95 26.04 -1.76
N SER A 405 8.22 24.99 -2.54
CA SER A 405 9.53 24.34 -2.59
C SER A 405 10.52 25.01 -3.55
N GLY A 406 10.15 26.09 -4.24
CA GLY A 406 11.00 26.74 -5.24
C GLY A 406 11.27 25.89 -6.49
N LEU A 407 10.48 24.84 -6.72
CA LEU A 407 10.59 24.00 -7.92
C LEU A 407 9.85 24.65 -9.09
N THR A 408 10.30 24.40 -10.32
CA THR A 408 9.62 24.85 -11.53
C THR A 408 8.73 23.74 -12.09
N LEU A 409 7.49 24.08 -12.41
CA LEU A 409 6.56 23.23 -13.15
C LEU A 409 6.20 23.94 -14.46
N SER A 410 6.31 23.23 -15.58
CA SER A 410 5.81 23.69 -16.87
C SER A 410 4.38 23.20 -17.09
N PHE A 411 3.54 24.10 -17.60
CA PHE A 411 2.16 23.79 -17.96
C PHE A 411 1.97 23.96 -19.47
N ASP A 412 1.53 22.89 -20.13
CA ASP A 412 1.09 22.93 -21.52
C ASP A 412 -0.43 22.72 -21.60
N PHE A 413 -1.18 23.81 -21.60
CA PHE A 413 -2.63 23.75 -21.76
C PHE A 413 -3.06 23.37 -23.19
N ALA A 414 -2.19 23.54 -24.20
CA ALA A 414 -2.52 23.13 -25.57
C ALA A 414 -2.61 21.61 -25.69
N ALA A 415 -1.87 20.87 -24.86
CA ALA A 415 -1.94 19.41 -24.76
C ALA A 415 -3.30 18.88 -24.25
N LEU A 416 -4.15 19.75 -23.67
CA LEU A 416 -5.53 19.41 -23.29
C LEU A 416 -6.54 19.55 -24.43
N ALA A 417 -6.13 20.02 -25.61
CA ALA A 417 -7.01 20.08 -26.76
C ALA A 417 -7.53 18.67 -27.11
N PRO A 418 -8.83 18.48 -27.44
CA PRO A 418 -9.38 17.16 -27.72
C PRO A 418 -8.62 16.35 -28.78
N ALA A 419 -8.05 17.03 -29.79
CA ALA A 419 -7.23 16.40 -30.82
C ALA A 419 -5.92 15.82 -30.25
N GLU A 420 -5.25 16.53 -29.36
CA GLU A 420 -3.99 16.10 -28.73
C GLU A 420 -4.24 15.02 -27.66
N LEU A 421 -5.34 15.13 -26.91
CA LEU A 421 -5.78 14.06 -26.01
C LEU A 421 -6.06 12.76 -26.79
N PHE A 422 -6.74 12.85 -27.93
CA PHE A 422 -7.00 11.67 -28.75
C PHE A 422 -5.69 11.06 -29.29
N ARG A 423 -4.76 11.88 -29.80
CA ARG A 423 -3.44 11.42 -30.27
C ARG A 423 -2.61 10.78 -29.17
N SER A 424 -2.58 11.38 -27.97
CA SER A 424 -1.80 10.89 -26.83
C SER A 424 -2.44 9.71 -26.10
N SER A 425 -3.74 9.46 -26.31
CA SER A 425 -4.48 8.45 -25.55
C SER A 425 -4.10 7.00 -25.85
N ASN A 426 -3.40 6.71 -26.97
CA ASN A 426 -2.94 5.37 -27.38
C ASN A 426 -3.93 4.25 -26.97
N ILE A 427 -5.24 4.45 -27.24
CA ILE A 427 -6.31 3.50 -26.90
C ILE A 427 -6.25 2.34 -27.89
N ASN A 428 -5.21 1.53 -27.79
CA ASN A 428 -5.12 0.26 -28.47
C ASN A 428 -5.66 -0.78 -27.50
N LEU A 429 -6.80 -1.38 -27.82
CA LEU A 429 -7.16 -2.67 -27.24
C LEU A 429 -6.05 -3.64 -27.63
N VAL A 430 -5.20 -3.97 -26.67
CA VAL A 430 -3.98 -4.71 -26.93
C VAL A 430 -4.35 -6.19 -27.05
N PHE A 431 -4.51 -6.65 -28.29
CA PHE A 431 -4.50 -8.06 -28.64
C PHE A 431 -3.08 -8.42 -29.08
N GLN A 432 -2.16 -8.49 -28.10
CA GLN A 432 -0.82 -8.99 -28.34
C GLN A 432 -0.83 -10.52 -28.26
N SER A 433 -0.12 -11.15 -29.19
CA SER A 433 0.14 -12.60 -29.19
C SER A 433 1.65 -12.80 -29.22
N GLY A 434 2.22 -13.22 -28.09
CA GLY A 434 3.61 -13.67 -27.97
C GLY A 434 3.77 -15.17 -28.20
N PHE A 435 2.72 -15.85 -28.68
CA PHE A 435 2.66 -17.30 -28.91
C PHE A 435 2.88 -18.13 -27.63
N ASN A 436 2.50 -17.59 -26.47
CA ASN A 436 2.45 -18.31 -25.21
C ASN A 436 1.06 -18.15 -24.62
N THR A 437 0.19 -19.14 -24.83
CA THR A 437 -1.25 -19.02 -24.51
C THR A 437 -1.54 -18.62 -23.06
N LEU A 438 -0.70 -19.05 -22.11
CA LEU A 438 -0.88 -18.69 -20.70
C LEU A 438 -0.51 -17.23 -20.46
N LEU A 439 0.66 -16.78 -20.95
CA LEU A 439 1.08 -15.39 -20.81
C LEU A 439 0.24 -14.44 -21.68
N ASP A 440 -0.19 -14.86 -22.87
CA ASP A 440 -1.13 -14.11 -23.71
C ASP A 440 -2.42 -13.80 -22.94
N PHE A 441 -2.96 -14.78 -22.21
CA PHE A 441 -4.13 -14.55 -21.35
C PHE A 441 -3.85 -13.58 -20.19
N VAL A 442 -2.69 -13.73 -19.53
CA VAL A 442 -2.25 -12.85 -18.45
C VAL A 442 -2.13 -11.40 -18.91
N TYR A 443 -1.45 -11.15 -20.03
CA TYR A 443 -1.22 -9.80 -20.55
C TYR A 443 -2.45 -9.20 -21.22
N LEU A 444 -3.33 -10.03 -21.80
CA LEU A 444 -4.65 -9.57 -22.24
C LEU A 444 -5.47 -9.05 -21.06
N LEU A 445 -5.41 -9.73 -19.91
CA LEU A 445 -6.08 -9.29 -18.69
C LEU A 445 -5.46 -7.98 -18.18
N ASP A 446 -4.14 -7.89 -18.09
CA ASP A 446 -3.41 -6.70 -17.59
C ASP A 446 -3.76 -5.45 -18.40
N ALA A 447 -3.61 -5.54 -19.74
CA ALA A 447 -3.84 -4.42 -20.65
C ALA A 447 -5.30 -3.93 -20.65
N ASN A 448 -6.26 -4.77 -20.29
CA ASN A 448 -7.69 -4.45 -20.35
C ASN A 448 -8.36 -4.33 -18.96
N LEU A 449 -7.59 -4.38 -17.87
CA LEU A 449 -8.14 -4.45 -16.52
C LEU A 449 -9.01 -3.21 -16.19
N LEU A 450 -8.53 -2.00 -16.51
CA LEU A 450 -9.29 -0.77 -16.25
C LEU A 450 -10.58 -0.72 -17.07
N LEU A 451 -10.52 -1.12 -18.35
CA LEU A 451 -11.70 -1.17 -19.21
C LEU A 451 -12.72 -2.17 -18.67
N MET A 452 -12.28 -3.34 -18.20
CA MET A 452 -13.16 -4.31 -17.55
C MET A 452 -13.89 -3.68 -16.35
N PHE A 453 -13.19 -2.96 -15.48
CA PHE A 453 -13.81 -2.27 -14.34
C PHE A 453 -14.84 -1.22 -14.79
N ILE A 454 -14.54 -0.43 -15.83
CA ILE A 454 -15.46 0.56 -16.38
C ILE A 454 -16.72 -0.12 -16.95
N VAL A 455 -16.55 -1.16 -17.77
CA VAL A 455 -17.67 -1.91 -18.36
C VAL A 455 -18.54 -2.54 -17.27
N VAL A 456 -17.92 -3.15 -16.25
CA VAL A 456 -18.62 -3.71 -15.10
C VAL A 456 -19.39 -2.63 -14.34
N ALA A 457 -18.78 -1.46 -14.12
CA ALA A 457 -19.42 -0.35 -13.44
C ALA A 457 -20.63 0.21 -14.21
N LEU A 458 -20.51 0.37 -15.53
CA LEU A 458 -21.62 0.77 -16.38
C LEU A 458 -22.74 -0.28 -16.38
N PHE A 459 -22.39 -1.55 -16.58
CA PHE A 459 -23.36 -2.65 -16.59
C PHE A 459 -24.15 -2.72 -15.29
N THR A 460 -23.45 -2.73 -14.15
CA THR A 460 -24.09 -2.81 -12.83
C THR A 460 -24.91 -1.57 -12.49
N SER A 461 -24.39 -0.37 -12.81
CA SER A 461 -25.14 0.87 -12.63
C SER A 461 -26.45 0.85 -13.40
N ILE A 462 -26.45 0.40 -14.66
CA ILE A 462 -27.66 0.32 -15.48
C ILE A 462 -28.59 -0.79 -14.98
N LYS A 463 -28.05 -1.99 -14.75
CA LYS A 463 -28.84 -3.18 -14.42
C LYS A 463 -29.43 -3.14 -13.01
N MET A 464 -28.73 -2.54 -12.06
CA MET A 464 -29.10 -2.52 -10.64
C MET A 464 -29.60 -1.14 -10.15
N ARG A 465 -29.76 -0.14 -11.03
CA ARG A 465 -30.25 1.22 -10.66
C ARG A 465 -31.54 1.23 -9.84
N HIS A 466 -32.43 0.26 -10.06
CA HIS A 466 -33.72 0.19 -9.37
C HIS A 466 -33.62 -0.42 -7.96
N LEU A 467 -32.50 -1.07 -7.64
CA LEU A 467 -32.28 -1.78 -6.37
C LEU A 467 -31.39 -0.98 -5.40
N LEU A 468 -30.73 0.07 -5.89
CA LEU A 468 -29.70 0.82 -5.18
C LEU A 468 -30.15 2.27 -5.00
N PRO A 469 -29.95 2.86 -3.81
CA PRO A 469 -30.27 4.26 -3.62
C PRO A 469 -29.37 5.16 -4.50
N PRO A 470 -29.86 6.36 -4.89
CA PRO A 470 -29.11 7.27 -5.75
C PRO A 470 -27.74 7.68 -5.21
N THR A 471 -27.55 7.62 -3.89
CA THR A 471 -26.29 7.90 -3.18
C THR A 471 -25.15 6.95 -3.56
N ILE A 472 -25.43 5.75 -4.07
CA ILE A 472 -24.41 4.80 -4.54
C ILE A 472 -23.75 5.27 -5.84
N ILE A 473 -24.21 6.36 -6.47
CA ILE A 473 -23.53 6.99 -7.62
C ILE A 473 -22.25 7.74 -7.23
N LEU A 474 -22.06 8.07 -5.94
CA LEU A 474 -20.95 8.91 -5.49
C LEU A 474 -19.56 8.38 -5.84
N PRO A 475 -19.26 7.07 -5.69
CA PRO A 475 -17.99 6.52 -6.14
C PRO A 475 -17.76 6.74 -7.65
N LEU A 476 -18.79 6.61 -8.50
CA LEU A 476 -18.64 6.91 -9.94
C LEU A 476 -18.39 8.39 -10.20
N THR A 477 -19.03 9.30 -9.46
CA THR A 477 -18.68 10.73 -9.51
C THR A 477 -17.22 10.96 -9.16
N MET A 478 -16.70 10.29 -8.12
CA MET A 478 -15.28 10.36 -7.77
C MET A 478 -14.37 9.76 -8.83
N THR A 479 -14.77 8.67 -9.49
CA THR A 479 -14.03 8.14 -10.64
C THR A 479 -13.87 9.20 -11.72
N VAL A 480 -14.92 9.97 -12.05
CA VAL A 480 -14.82 11.07 -13.03
C VAL A 480 -13.89 12.18 -12.53
N ILE A 481 -14.02 12.59 -11.26
CA ILE A 481 -13.16 13.61 -10.64
C ILE A 481 -11.68 13.21 -10.72
N VAL A 482 -11.35 11.97 -10.32
CA VAL A 482 -9.97 11.46 -10.37
C VAL A 482 -9.49 11.29 -11.81
N ALA A 483 -10.37 10.91 -12.74
CA ALA A 483 -10.01 10.77 -14.15
C ALA A 483 -9.63 12.12 -14.77
N ILE A 484 -10.35 13.21 -14.42
CA ILE A 484 -9.99 14.56 -14.84
C ILE A 484 -8.62 14.94 -14.26
N ASN A 485 -8.38 14.71 -12.96
CA ASN A 485 -7.06 14.95 -12.35
C ASN A 485 -5.95 14.16 -13.08
N TYR A 486 -6.20 12.90 -13.43
CA TYR A 486 -5.26 12.07 -14.20
C TYR A 486 -4.96 12.64 -15.58
N VAL A 487 -5.98 13.00 -16.35
CA VAL A 487 -5.82 13.59 -17.69
C VAL A 487 -5.04 14.90 -17.61
N VAL A 488 -5.40 15.78 -16.67
CA VAL A 488 -4.70 17.06 -16.49
C VAL A 488 -3.23 16.84 -16.11
N LEU A 489 -2.94 15.98 -15.13
CA LEU A 489 -1.55 15.72 -14.75
C LEU A 489 -0.74 15.04 -15.85
N LYS A 490 -1.32 14.07 -16.56
CA LYS A 490 -0.59 13.31 -17.58
C LYS A 490 -0.30 14.14 -18.83
N SER A 491 -1.23 15.01 -19.22
CA SER A 491 -1.14 15.74 -20.48
C SER A 491 -0.61 17.16 -20.33
N ALA A 492 -0.95 17.86 -19.25
CA ALA A 492 -0.68 19.29 -19.12
C ALA A 492 0.43 19.66 -18.14
N VAL A 493 0.89 18.74 -17.29
CA VAL A 493 1.89 19.03 -16.26
C VAL A 493 3.18 18.30 -16.57
N ASP A 494 4.29 19.04 -16.63
CA ASP A 494 5.61 18.46 -16.81
C ASP A 494 6.50 18.70 -15.57
N PHE A 495 6.97 17.58 -15.00
CA PHE A 495 7.81 17.55 -13.81
C PHE A 495 9.29 17.60 -14.22
N THR A 496 9.73 18.75 -14.73
CA THR A 496 11.08 18.96 -15.31
C THR A 496 12.23 18.63 -14.36
N PHE A 497 11.99 18.71 -13.03
CA PHE A 497 12.96 18.35 -11.99
C PHE A 497 13.15 16.84 -11.79
N LEU A 498 12.33 16.00 -12.42
CA LEU A 498 12.46 14.54 -12.39
C LEU A 498 12.95 14.03 -13.74
N ILE A 499 13.63 12.88 -13.70
CA ILE A 499 14.00 12.12 -14.89
C ILE A 499 12.75 11.57 -15.59
N ASP A 500 12.79 11.47 -16.92
CA ASP A 500 11.61 11.26 -17.77
C ASP A 500 10.75 10.06 -17.37
N TYR A 501 11.37 8.94 -17.00
CA TYR A 501 10.62 7.74 -16.61
C TYR A 501 9.93 7.87 -15.24
N GLU A 502 10.40 8.75 -14.35
CA GLU A 502 9.77 8.99 -13.05
C GLU A 502 8.57 9.95 -13.13
N ARG A 503 8.49 10.78 -14.17
CA ARG A 503 7.41 11.78 -14.33
C ARG A 503 6.03 11.11 -14.43
N SER A 504 5.97 9.98 -15.14
CA SER A 504 4.70 9.24 -15.34
C SER A 504 4.21 8.51 -14.08
N ASN A 505 5.08 8.29 -13.08
CA ASN A 505 4.72 7.56 -11.86
C ASN A 505 3.63 8.26 -11.05
N TYR A 506 3.62 9.60 -11.00
CA TYR A 506 2.63 10.36 -10.24
C TYR A 506 1.23 10.27 -10.84
N SER A 507 1.12 10.39 -12.17
CA SER A 507 -0.16 10.24 -12.86
C SER A 507 -0.63 8.78 -12.84
N ALA A 508 0.27 7.80 -12.98
CA ALA A 508 -0.06 6.39 -12.88
C ALA A 508 -0.67 6.00 -11.51
N ARG A 509 -0.22 6.63 -10.40
CA ARG A 509 -0.84 6.42 -9.07
C ARG A 509 -2.32 6.80 -9.03
N LEU A 510 -2.79 7.75 -9.85
CA LEU A 510 -4.21 8.10 -9.94
C LEU A 510 -5.05 7.01 -10.61
N VAL A 511 -4.46 6.21 -11.51
CA VAL A 511 -5.14 5.06 -12.10
C VAL A 511 -5.51 4.03 -11.02
N THR A 512 -4.64 3.84 -10.01
CA THR A 512 -4.96 2.99 -8.85
C THR A 512 -6.20 3.50 -8.09
N LEU A 513 -6.31 4.82 -7.90
CA LEU A 513 -7.48 5.41 -7.26
C LEU A 513 -8.76 5.26 -8.12
N LEU A 514 -8.65 5.29 -9.46
CA LEU A 514 -9.79 4.99 -10.34
C LEU A 514 -10.33 3.58 -10.08
N PHE A 515 -9.45 2.58 -9.98
CA PHE A 515 -9.85 1.21 -9.63
C PHE A 515 -10.60 1.19 -8.30
N PHE A 516 -10.08 1.85 -7.26
CA PHE A 516 -10.70 1.87 -5.93
C PHE A 516 -12.11 2.45 -5.93
N PHE A 517 -12.34 3.56 -6.63
CA PHE A 517 -13.68 4.15 -6.73
C PHE A 517 -14.65 3.32 -7.61
N LEU A 518 -14.14 2.42 -8.45
CA LEU A 518 -14.93 1.46 -9.24
C LEU A 518 -15.24 0.15 -8.48
N VAL A 519 -14.51 -0.18 -7.40
CA VAL A 519 -14.74 -1.37 -6.56
C VAL A 519 -16.18 -1.59 -6.12
N PRO A 520 -16.94 -0.58 -5.67
CA PRO A 520 -18.32 -0.78 -5.22
C PRO A 520 -19.18 -1.50 -6.26
N TYR A 521 -18.96 -1.19 -7.54
CA TYR A 521 -19.66 -1.78 -8.65
C TYR A 521 -19.17 -3.18 -8.96
N LEU A 522 -17.89 -3.46 -8.80
CA LEU A 522 -17.35 -4.82 -8.92
C LEU A 522 -17.95 -5.75 -7.86
N ILE A 523 -18.10 -5.29 -6.62
CA ILE A 523 -18.79 -6.05 -5.56
C ILE A 523 -20.23 -6.39 -5.98
N LEU A 524 -20.98 -5.38 -6.45
CA LEU A 524 -22.35 -5.54 -6.93
C LEU A 524 -22.43 -6.51 -8.12
N PHE A 525 -21.45 -6.46 -9.03
CA PHE A 525 -21.35 -7.39 -10.15
C PHE A 525 -21.19 -8.82 -9.69
N PHE A 526 -20.30 -9.10 -8.74
CA PHE A 526 -20.11 -10.45 -8.22
C PHE A 526 -21.33 -10.96 -7.45
N ILE A 527 -22.03 -10.09 -6.71
CA ILE A 527 -23.33 -10.43 -6.11
C ILE A 527 -24.31 -10.87 -7.21
N TRP A 528 -24.46 -10.06 -8.26
CA TRP A 528 -25.33 -10.37 -9.39
C TRP A 528 -24.93 -11.67 -10.10
N LEU A 529 -23.64 -11.85 -10.35
CA LEU A 529 -23.08 -13.01 -11.03
C LEU A 529 -23.38 -14.30 -10.26
N HIS A 530 -23.18 -14.28 -8.95
CA HIS A 530 -23.52 -15.40 -8.07
C HIS A 530 -25.02 -15.71 -8.11
N GLU A 531 -25.87 -14.72 -7.88
CA GLU A 531 -27.33 -14.91 -7.80
C GLU A 531 -27.93 -15.47 -9.10
N ASN A 532 -27.38 -15.08 -10.25
CA ASN A 532 -27.83 -15.56 -11.57
C ASN A 532 -27.24 -16.90 -11.98
N THR A 533 -26.14 -17.34 -11.36
CA THR A 533 -25.44 -18.57 -11.73
C THR A 533 -25.70 -19.70 -10.74
N VAL A 534 -25.95 -19.39 -9.47
CA VAL A 534 -26.24 -20.39 -8.42
C VAL A 534 -27.49 -21.22 -8.75
N ARG A 535 -28.44 -20.65 -9.51
CA ARG A 535 -29.68 -21.29 -9.96
C ARG A 535 -29.52 -22.08 -11.26
N ARG A 536 -28.36 -22.01 -11.91
CA ARG A 536 -28.08 -22.75 -13.17
C ARG A 536 -27.51 -24.15 -12.88
N GLY A 537 -27.39 -24.95 -13.93
CA GLY A 537 -26.78 -26.28 -13.88
C GLY A 537 -25.30 -26.29 -13.50
N LEU A 538 -24.69 -27.47 -13.43
CA LEU A 538 -23.29 -27.64 -13.01
C LEU A 538 -22.30 -26.98 -13.98
N LEU A 539 -22.54 -27.07 -15.30
CA LEU A 539 -21.60 -26.59 -16.31
C LEU A 539 -21.29 -25.09 -16.20
N PRO A 540 -22.27 -24.16 -16.13
CA PRO A 540 -21.98 -22.74 -15.92
C PRO A 540 -21.20 -22.44 -14.63
N LYS A 541 -21.44 -23.21 -13.55
CA LYS A 541 -20.72 -23.05 -12.28
C LYS A 541 -19.27 -23.50 -12.42
N LEU A 542 -19.05 -24.64 -13.08
CA LEU A 542 -17.71 -25.17 -13.35
C LEU A 542 -16.92 -24.18 -14.22
N LEU A 543 -17.48 -23.73 -15.34
CA LEU A 543 -16.83 -22.78 -16.25
C LEU A 543 -16.49 -21.47 -15.53
N LEU A 544 -17.43 -20.89 -14.77
CA LEU A 544 -17.16 -19.68 -14.01
C LEU A 544 -16.08 -19.90 -12.94
N THR A 545 -16.06 -21.07 -12.29
CA THR A 545 -15.03 -21.41 -11.30
C THR A 545 -13.64 -21.50 -11.93
N LEU A 546 -13.52 -22.13 -13.09
CA LEU A 546 -12.25 -22.24 -13.82
C LEU A 546 -11.77 -20.88 -14.33
N ILE A 547 -12.67 -20.08 -14.92
CA ILE A 547 -12.36 -18.73 -15.40
C ILE A 547 -11.91 -17.84 -14.24
N LEU A 548 -12.63 -17.83 -13.11
CA LEU A 548 -12.23 -17.04 -11.95
C LEU A 548 -10.88 -17.51 -11.40
N THR A 549 -10.65 -18.82 -11.29
CA THR A 549 -9.36 -19.35 -10.82
C THR A 549 -8.22 -18.88 -11.72
N ALA A 550 -8.39 -18.95 -13.05
CA ALA A 550 -7.39 -18.46 -14.00
C ALA A 550 -7.15 -16.96 -13.83
N ILE A 551 -8.21 -16.14 -13.77
CA ILE A 551 -8.09 -14.68 -13.59
C ILE A 551 -7.37 -14.35 -12.26
N LEU A 552 -7.74 -14.99 -11.15
CA LEU A 552 -7.13 -14.70 -9.84
C LEU A 552 -5.65 -15.12 -9.78
N THR A 553 -5.30 -16.23 -10.45
CA THR A 553 -3.90 -16.66 -10.57
C THR A 553 -3.10 -15.69 -11.44
N SER A 554 -3.66 -15.23 -12.56
CA SER A 554 -3.04 -14.21 -13.40
C SER A 554 -2.84 -12.90 -12.65
N GLN A 555 -3.82 -12.45 -11.86
CA GLN A 555 -3.69 -11.26 -11.03
C GLN A 555 -2.57 -11.41 -10.00
N PHE A 556 -2.46 -12.56 -9.34
CA PHE A 556 -1.35 -12.83 -8.42
C PHE A 556 0.03 -12.67 -9.07
N TYR A 557 0.21 -13.19 -10.28
CA TYR A 557 1.44 -13.00 -11.06
C TYR A 557 1.68 -11.52 -11.40
N LEU A 558 0.63 -10.80 -11.82
CA LEU A 558 0.67 -9.39 -12.23
C LEU A 558 0.89 -8.41 -11.07
N HIS A 559 0.65 -8.81 -9.82
CA HIS A 559 0.87 -7.93 -8.66
C HIS A 559 2.35 -7.63 -8.40
N TYR A 560 3.27 -8.42 -8.95
CA TYR A 560 4.71 -8.27 -8.75
C TYR A 560 5.40 -7.82 -10.04
N PRO A 561 6.56 -7.15 -9.95
CA PRO A 561 7.40 -6.91 -11.12
C PRO A 561 7.71 -8.20 -11.87
N ARG A 562 7.80 -8.08 -13.20
CA ARG A 562 7.94 -9.20 -14.12
C ARG A 562 9.14 -8.99 -15.02
N ARG A 563 9.77 -10.10 -15.36
CA ARG A 563 10.80 -10.19 -16.39
C ARG A 563 10.51 -11.45 -17.20
N ASP A 564 9.80 -11.27 -18.30
CA ASP A 564 9.42 -12.32 -19.23
C ASP A 564 9.45 -11.77 -20.68
N ASN A 565 8.88 -12.52 -21.62
CA ASN A 565 8.89 -12.16 -23.04
C ASN A 565 7.99 -10.95 -23.40
N TYR A 566 7.13 -10.49 -22.49
CA TYR A 566 6.20 -9.38 -22.72
C TYR A 566 6.61 -8.14 -21.94
N GLU A 567 7.05 -8.32 -20.69
CA GLU A 567 7.41 -7.21 -19.80
C GLU A 567 8.81 -7.38 -19.23
N THR A 568 9.56 -6.28 -19.19
CA THR A 568 10.88 -6.25 -18.58
C THR A 568 10.95 -5.07 -17.64
N SER A 569 10.58 -5.32 -16.38
CA SER A 569 10.56 -4.30 -15.33
C SER A 569 11.94 -3.63 -15.19
N HIS A 570 11.96 -2.30 -15.12
CA HIS A 570 13.21 -1.54 -15.17
C HIS A 570 13.94 -1.42 -13.83
N GLY A 571 13.22 -1.55 -12.71
CA GLY A 571 13.79 -1.41 -11.37
C GLY A 571 14.45 -2.69 -10.88
N PHE A 572 15.70 -2.58 -10.43
CA PHE A 572 16.38 -3.61 -9.64
C PHE A 572 16.13 -3.37 -8.15
N ASN A 573 16.15 -4.40 -7.32
CA ASN A 573 16.25 -4.22 -5.86
C ASN A 573 17.70 -3.94 -5.43
N THR A 574 17.86 -3.32 -4.26
CA THR A 574 19.16 -3.24 -3.58
C THR A 574 19.61 -4.64 -3.17
N GLY A 575 20.85 -5.00 -3.50
CA GLY A 575 21.45 -6.29 -3.16
C GLY A 575 22.64 -6.18 -2.20
N THR A 576 23.14 -7.33 -1.74
CA THR A 576 24.31 -7.41 -0.84
C THR A 576 25.54 -6.74 -1.44
N ALA A 577 25.74 -6.86 -2.76
CA ALA A 577 26.88 -6.25 -3.44
C ALA A 577 26.85 -4.71 -3.38
N ASP A 578 25.66 -4.11 -3.36
CA ASP A 578 25.50 -2.65 -3.21
C ASP A 578 25.90 -2.20 -1.80
N ILE A 579 25.50 -2.97 -0.77
CA ILE A 579 25.87 -2.72 0.64
C ILE A 579 27.38 -2.86 0.84
N LEU A 580 27.98 -3.95 0.34
CA LEU A 580 29.42 -4.17 0.45
C LEU A 580 30.23 -3.08 -0.28
N ALA A 581 29.74 -2.58 -1.42
CA ALA A 581 30.38 -1.48 -2.13
C ALA A 581 30.39 -0.20 -1.31
N VAL A 582 29.27 0.12 -0.66
CA VAL A 582 29.14 1.25 0.26
C VAL A 582 30.10 1.12 1.45
N GLU A 583 30.15 -0.07 2.07
CA GLU A 583 31.04 -0.35 3.20
C GLU A 583 32.52 -0.20 2.82
N GLN A 584 32.91 -0.78 1.68
CA GLN A 584 34.28 -0.73 1.20
C GLN A 584 34.70 0.69 0.80
N ILE A 585 33.82 1.45 0.14
CA ILE A 585 34.09 2.86 -0.19
C ILE A 585 34.28 3.65 1.11
N HIS A 586 33.40 3.48 2.09
CA HIS A 586 33.52 4.21 3.36
C HIS A 586 34.83 3.89 4.12
N ALA A 587 35.30 2.65 4.03
CA ALA A 587 36.55 2.23 4.66
C ALA A 587 37.81 2.75 3.93
N ASP A 588 37.77 2.85 2.59
CA ASP A 588 38.89 3.37 1.77
C ASP A 588 38.93 4.90 1.73
N ALA A 589 37.77 5.57 1.83
CA ALA A 589 37.64 6.97 1.51
C ALA A 589 38.28 7.92 2.53
N PRO A 590 38.84 9.06 2.07
CA PRO A 590 39.23 10.14 2.97
C PRO A 590 38.02 10.77 3.66
N PRO A 591 38.22 11.62 4.68
CA PRO A 591 37.12 12.26 5.39
C PRO A 591 36.15 13.04 4.52
N ASN A 592 36.51 13.50 3.33
CA ASN A 592 35.62 14.21 2.41
C ASN A 592 35.68 13.57 1.00
N TYR A 593 34.59 12.96 0.58
CA TYR A 593 34.42 12.31 -0.72
C TYR A 593 32.97 12.38 -1.19
N ILE A 594 32.76 12.12 -2.48
CA ILE A 594 31.45 11.87 -3.09
C ILE A 594 31.46 10.54 -3.85
N VAL A 595 30.27 10.03 -4.13
CA VAL A 595 30.08 8.81 -4.92
C VAL A 595 29.09 9.08 -6.05
N LEU A 596 29.45 8.66 -7.25
CA LEU A 596 28.64 8.66 -8.46
C LEU A 596 28.13 7.23 -8.68
N ALA A 597 26.90 6.95 -8.27
CA ALA A 597 26.29 5.62 -8.32
C ALA A 597 24.80 5.67 -8.70
N ASN A 598 24.18 4.51 -8.88
CA ASN A 598 22.73 4.43 -9.11
C ASN A 598 21.92 4.53 -7.80
N GLN A 599 20.59 4.50 -7.94
CA GLN A 599 19.64 4.56 -6.82
C GLN A 599 19.85 3.45 -5.77
N GLN A 600 20.21 2.22 -6.18
CA GLN A 600 20.31 1.09 -5.26
C GLN A 600 21.53 1.22 -4.35
N VAL A 601 22.66 1.61 -4.92
CA VAL A 601 23.89 1.88 -4.15
C VAL A 601 23.69 3.09 -3.23
N ALA A 602 22.98 4.14 -3.69
CA ALA A 602 22.65 5.27 -2.83
C ALA A 602 21.70 4.92 -1.69
N ALA A 603 20.70 4.06 -1.95
CA ALA A 603 19.80 3.54 -0.91
C ALA A 603 20.54 2.68 0.11
N ALA A 604 21.49 1.84 -0.33
CA ALA A 604 22.39 1.10 0.54
C ALA A 604 23.21 2.06 1.44
N ALA A 605 23.73 3.16 0.89
CA ALA A 605 24.47 4.16 1.67
C ALA A 605 23.64 4.77 2.81
N VAL A 606 22.40 5.16 2.50
CA VAL A 606 21.46 5.70 3.50
C VAL A 606 21.07 4.64 4.53
N SER A 607 20.86 3.40 4.11
CA SER A 607 20.56 2.31 5.04
C SER A 607 21.70 2.02 6.01
N THR A 608 22.94 2.02 5.52
CA THR A 608 24.11 1.62 6.32
C THR A 608 24.60 2.75 7.22
N TYR A 609 24.63 3.99 6.70
CA TYR A 609 25.25 5.13 7.37
C TYR A 609 24.27 6.28 7.68
N GLY A 610 22.99 6.13 7.35
CA GLY A 610 22.01 7.20 7.51
C GLY A 610 22.28 8.38 6.58
N PHE A 611 21.71 9.53 6.94
CA PHE A 611 21.94 10.80 6.26
C PHE A 611 23.27 11.45 6.67
N ALA A 612 24.38 10.69 6.57
CA ALA A 612 25.65 11.00 7.21
C ALA A 612 26.29 12.34 6.81
N ARG A 613 26.16 12.75 5.54
CA ARG A 613 26.89 13.92 5.04
C ARG A 613 26.22 14.64 3.87
N TYR A 614 26.28 15.96 3.93
CA TYR A 614 25.89 16.86 2.85
C TYR A 614 27.00 17.89 2.58
N TYR A 615 27.19 18.25 1.31
CA TYR A 615 28.03 19.37 0.87
C TYR A 615 27.10 20.46 0.31
N GLY A 616 26.70 21.39 1.17
CA GLY A 616 25.54 22.25 0.89
C GLY A 616 24.27 21.40 0.87
N ASP A 617 23.51 21.45 -0.23
CA ASP A 617 22.30 20.63 -0.43
C ASP A 617 22.59 19.29 -1.16
N VAL A 618 23.87 18.99 -1.44
CA VAL A 618 24.27 17.78 -2.17
C VAL A 618 24.60 16.67 -1.18
N PHE A 619 23.76 15.63 -1.13
CA PHE A 619 24.11 14.39 -0.43
C PHE A 619 25.32 13.73 -1.12
N TYR A 620 26.23 13.15 -0.34
CA TYR A 620 27.47 12.56 -0.87
C TYR A 620 27.26 11.32 -1.77
N TYR A 621 26.05 10.79 -1.83
CA TYR A 621 25.56 9.86 -2.84
C TYR A 621 24.42 10.50 -3.64
N PRO A 622 24.14 10.07 -4.88
CA PRO A 622 23.29 10.83 -5.79
C PRO A 622 21.80 10.52 -5.60
N ILE A 623 21.25 10.99 -4.48
CA ILE A 623 19.82 11.03 -4.18
C ILE A 623 19.45 12.45 -3.72
N PRO A 624 18.35 13.05 -4.22
CA PRO A 624 17.40 12.48 -5.19
C PRO A 624 18.00 12.38 -6.61
N THR A 625 17.39 11.57 -7.47
CA THR A 625 17.83 11.35 -8.86
C THR A 625 17.62 12.53 -9.80
N GLY A 626 16.84 13.52 -9.38
CA GLY A 626 16.78 14.83 -10.04
C GLY A 626 17.97 15.74 -9.75
N GLY A 627 18.81 15.41 -8.76
CA GLY A 627 19.92 16.26 -8.32
C GLY A 627 21.12 16.30 -9.27
N GLU A 628 21.93 17.36 -9.16
CA GLU A 628 23.10 17.58 -10.04
C GLU A 628 24.13 16.44 -9.96
N LEU A 629 24.35 15.86 -8.77
CA LEU A 629 25.27 14.73 -8.60
C LEU A 629 24.83 13.50 -9.40
N TYR A 630 23.52 13.24 -9.49
CA TYR A 630 22.99 12.16 -10.31
C TYR A 630 23.20 12.43 -11.81
N GLN A 631 23.13 13.69 -12.25
CA GLN A 631 23.45 14.05 -13.63
C GLN A 631 24.92 13.78 -13.97
N TYR A 632 25.85 13.99 -13.03
CA TYR A 632 27.25 13.59 -13.21
C TYR A 632 27.41 12.06 -13.30
N PHE A 633 26.66 11.30 -12.50
CA PHE A 633 26.61 9.84 -12.64
C PHE A 633 26.09 9.41 -14.03
N LEU A 634 25.04 10.04 -14.55
CA LEU A 634 24.53 9.75 -15.90
C LEU A 634 25.55 10.10 -17.00
N LYS A 635 26.31 11.19 -16.83
CA LYS A 635 27.42 11.55 -17.74
C LYS A 635 28.53 10.48 -17.71
N MET A 636 28.92 10.02 -16.52
CA MET A 636 29.89 8.92 -16.37
C MET A 636 29.37 7.62 -17.02
N ASN A 637 28.07 7.34 -16.94
CA ASN A 637 27.44 6.20 -17.64
C ASN A 637 27.33 6.35 -19.15
N THR A 638 27.57 7.54 -19.69
CA THR A 638 27.61 7.79 -21.14
C THR A 638 29.03 7.67 -21.67
N SER A 639 29.99 8.27 -20.97
CA SER A 639 31.42 8.23 -21.30
C SER A 639 32.25 8.53 -20.03
N PRO A 640 32.74 7.51 -19.30
CA PRO A 640 33.55 7.73 -18.10
C PRO A 640 34.82 8.51 -18.43
N ASN A 641 35.04 9.65 -17.80
CA ASN A 641 36.26 10.45 -17.98
C ASN A 641 36.59 11.26 -16.72
N ARG A 642 37.87 11.67 -16.63
CA ARG A 642 38.40 12.39 -15.47
C ARG A 642 37.82 13.80 -15.36
N GLU A 643 37.48 14.46 -16.47
CA GLU A 643 36.89 15.80 -16.42
C GLU A 643 35.52 15.79 -15.73
N THR A 644 34.71 14.77 -15.97
CA THR A 644 33.38 14.62 -15.35
C THR A 644 33.49 14.34 -13.86
N ALA A 645 34.43 13.46 -13.45
CA ALA A 645 34.71 13.22 -12.04
C ALA A 645 35.18 14.49 -11.32
N ARG A 646 36.09 15.27 -11.95
CA ARG A 646 36.56 16.56 -11.44
C ARG A 646 35.45 17.60 -11.31
N ALA A 647 34.57 17.70 -12.30
CA ALA A 647 33.43 18.60 -12.22
C ALA A 647 32.46 18.22 -11.08
N ALA A 648 32.29 16.93 -10.80
CA ALA A 648 31.52 16.48 -9.64
C ALA A 648 32.23 16.80 -8.31
N GLN A 649 33.56 16.62 -8.26
CA GLN A 649 34.38 17.02 -7.11
C GLN A 649 34.28 18.53 -6.84
N ASP A 650 34.29 19.35 -7.91
CA ASP A 650 34.14 20.80 -7.83
C ASP A 650 32.77 21.21 -7.29
N LEU A 651 31.70 20.52 -7.70
CA LEU A 651 30.34 20.74 -7.18
C LEU A 651 30.28 20.58 -5.65
N ALA A 652 30.92 19.54 -5.11
CA ALA A 652 30.90 19.24 -3.68
C ALA A 652 32.09 19.82 -2.89
N GLY A 653 33.06 20.44 -3.57
CA GLY A 653 34.30 20.93 -2.95
C GLY A 653 35.17 19.84 -2.34
N VAL A 654 35.18 18.62 -2.89
CA VAL A 654 35.91 17.46 -2.35
C VAL A 654 37.13 17.08 -3.19
N GLY A 655 38.07 16.34 -2.61
CA GLY A 655 39.29 15.89 -3.30
C GLY A 655 39.18 14.53 -3.98
N THR A 656 38.20 13.71 -3.59
CA THR A 656 38.05 12.33 -4.06
C THR A 656 36.61 12.07 -4.48
N ALA A 657 36.46 11.40 -5.63
CA ALA A 657 35.17 10.92 -6.12
C ALA A 657 35.28 9.42 -6.45
N TYR A 658 34.28 8.66 -6.04
CA TYR A 658 34.13 7.26 -6.43
C TYR A 658 33.08 7.16 -7.54
N TYR A 659 33.30 6.31 -8.53
CA TYR A 659 32.32 5.96 -9.54
C TYR A 659 32.00 4.47 -9.44
N VAL A 660 30.72 4.11 -9.38
CA VAL A 660 30.26 2.75 -9.17
C VAL A 660 29.53 2.24 -10.40
N VAL A 661 29.94 1.08 -10.90
CA VAL A 661 29.33 0.39 -12.03
C VAL A 661 28.89 -1.00 -11.61
N ASN A 662 27.58 -1.24 -11.60
CA ASN A 662 27.01 -2.57 -11.41
C ASN A 662 27.00 -3.36 -12.74
N ASP A 663 27.14 -4.68 -12.65
CA ASP A 663 27.15 -5.61 -13.78
C ASP A 663 25.83 -5.62 -14.59
N TYR A 664 24.71 -5.33 -13.92
CA TYR A 664 23.39 -5.29 -14.52
C TYR A 664 23.13 -4.03 -15.36
N TRP A 665 24.05 -3.06 -15.37
CA TRP A 665 23.95 -1.91 -16.24
C TRP A 665 24.22 -2.33 -17.69
N TRP A 666 23.37 -1.90 -18.64
CA TRP A 666 23.35 -2.41 -20.02
C TRP A 666 24.68 -2.27 -20.79
N GLN A 667 25.54 -1.33 -20.39
CA GLN A 667 26.87 -1.09 -20.95
C GLN A 667 28.02 -1.34 -19.97
N ALA A 668 27.76 -2.06 -18.87
CA ALA A 668 28.75 -2.28 -17.81
C ALA A 668 30.13 -2.71 -18.32
N PRO A 669 30.28 -3.70 -19.23
CA PRO A 669 31.60 -4.10 -19.72
C PRO A 669 32.38 -2.95 -20.36
N ARG A 670 31.73 -2.14 -21.20
CA ARG A 670 32.34 -0.98 -21.84
C ARG A 670 32.72 0.09 -20.82
N LEU A 671 31.82 0.37 -19.88
CA LEU A 671 32.02 1.39 -18.84
C LEU A 671 33.17 1.01 -17.91
N ILE A 672 33.26 -0.26 -17.52
CA ILE A 672 34.32 -0.80 -16.66
C ILE A 672 35.67 -0.63 -17.35
N GLU A 673 35.83 -1.10 -18.59
CA GLU A 673 37.11 -1.02 -19.29
C GLU A 673 37.52 0.43 -19.57
N THR A 674 36.57 1.31 -19.88
CA THR A 674 36.84 2.73 -20.08
C THR A 674 37.29 3.39 -18.77
N ALA A 675 36.59 3.15 -17.65
CA ALA A 675 36.91 3.73 -16.36
C ALA A 675 38.27 3.24 -15.82
N LYS A 676 38.62 1.95 -15.99
CA LYS A 676 39.96 1.43 -15.63
C LYS A 676 41.10 2.20 -16.26
N SER A 677 40.92 2.71 -17.49
CA SER A 677 41.97 3.42 -18.22
C SER A 677 42.26 4.84 -17.70
N ASN A 678 41.36 5.42 -16.90
CA ASN A 678 41.43 6.83 -16.50
C ASN A 678 41.25 7.11 -15.01
N ALA A 679 40.79 6.13 -14.23
CA ALA A 679 40.75 6.17 -12.78
C ALA A 679 42.15 6.05 -12.16
N ASP A 680 42.32 6.57 -10.95
CA ASP A 680 43.58 6.48 -10.19
C ASP A 680 43.72 5.12 -9.50
N ASP A 681 42.59 4.51 -9.12
CA ASP A 681 42.54 3.17 -8.53
C ASP A 681 41.17 2.52 -8.80
N TRP A 682 41.08 1.19 -8.71
CA TRP A 682 39.80 0.48 -8.83
C TRP A 682 39.82 -0.87 -8.13
N PHE A 683 38.63 -1.31 -7.71
CA PHE A 683 38.42 -2.64 -7.17
C PHE A 683 37.08 -3.21 -7.62
N ALA A 684 36.96 -4.54 -7.55
CA ALA A 684 35.75 -5.27 -7.86
C ALA A 684 35.29 -6.07 -6.64
N LEU A 685 33.98 -6.16 -6.46
CA LEU A 685 33.34 -6.86 -5.34
C LEU A 685 32.42 -7.96 -5.85
N GLU A 686 32.17 -8.96 -4.99
CA GLU A 686 31.19 -10.03 -5.24
C GLU A 686 31.38 -10.71 -6.61
N ASN A 687 32.61 -11.14 -6.91
CA ASN A 687 32.99 -11.76 -8.19
C ASN A 687 32.70 -10.88 -9.43
N GLY A 688 32.81 -9.55 -9.28
CA GLY A 688 32.64 -8.60 -10.39
C GLY A 688 31.21 -8.09 -10.57
N ARG A 689 30.31 -8.33 -9.62
CA ARG A 689 28.96 -7.76 -9.65
C ARG A 689 28.95 -6.24 -9.51
N VAL A 690 29.92 -5.70 -8.78
CA VAL A 690 30.10 -4.24 -8.63
C VAL A 690 31.56 -3.89 -8.82
N HIS A 691 31.81 -2.85 -9.62
CA HIS A 691 33.13 -2.26 -9.83
C HIS A 691 33.12 -0.83 -9.31
N VAL A 692 34.17 -0.46 -8.59
CA VAL A 692 34.33 0.85 -7.99
C VAL A 692 35.64 1.46 -8.49
N PHE A 693 35.58 2.72 -8.93
CA PHE A 693 36.70 3.47 -9.50
C PHE A 693 36.94 4.72 -8.66
N ARG A 694 38.17 4.93 -8.17
CA ARG A 694 38.58 6.13 -7.42
C ARG A 694 39.21 7.15 -8.35
N TYR A 695 38.78 8.39 -8.21
CA TYR A 695 39.35 9.55 -8.87
C TYR A 695 39.82 10.54 -7.81
N ASP A 696 41.09 10.88 -7.86
CA ASP A 696 41.74 11.86 -7.01
C ASP A 696 42.13 13.10 -7.83
N ARG A 697 42.23 14.25 -7.16
CA ARG A 697 42.39 15.54 -7.84
C ARG A 697 43.74 15.71 -8.53
#